data_AF-A0A8H5DGE5-F1
#
_entry.id   AF-A0A8H5DGE5-F1
#
_cell.length_a   1.000
_cell.length_b   1.000
_cell.length_c   1.000
_cell.angle_alpha   90.00
_cell.angle_beta   90.00
_cell.angle_gamma   90.00
#
_symmetry.space_group_name_H-M   'P 1'
#
loop_
_entity.id
_entity.type
_entity.pdbx_description
1 polymer ?
#
loop_
_entity_poly.entity_id
_entity_poly.type
_entity_poly.pdbx_seq_one_letter_code
_entity_poly.pdbx_strand_id
1 'polypeptide(L)'
;MMPRAALWLHAYTPMVLSLRFLALIVLLALTAMASENNILFEPTCISPDVTKDNALSFYREHGIYYQESSAIGNLAESLGSKALGRDGVTEFMELVAKDARAQNIVKPFLGGGLRFCFSLGADPGKFYASTMEPNQDHMVVVYMWHAGTHLEFSHKSQIGVSKGVGSSNGLVHIPYSFLRNVKKLEDLPVKMEAGGLLIVHPRLAFAVYKGLAIGYVFQSPQVRSLIDCGHLGWLTCFSRNNPAITHIFYVSMDRSHIVAWILDAYPFLPPLPDPPSATTQTNRLTRRKQPHTPTTMSPPPLSVELSFPADRDPDAQGPSPPKRRCFELDRSISPRQPNPSNEERLEQATADTSLFTGDASSLTGSARIGVVSTSKRSKSSRTRSPAKDMTDLQLAEKPITKVLLTALDQLTPDVIGLFRDSKAASGLRGIAPRAAREGIMAGLSPLDSELTESAFYDIGSWVSEHEVGGWDAMDELRALRKIADRSQEAGLLNLTEPAWNARVHEPLLDIALEPFGNRLSHWDVTRASVNRQYLGKHQSGGDLQAKMVDFCITLSEPTLQHDVWKRLARANDNHSINHTSTNPLRSQPIAVSIETKIPDGSIEEAKAQLSVWVTSHLKRLRTLSGTSQSHIKVNPSLPVIQVNGSMWTLFFLKDGDEMVELIETISIGDTKSIVGCYQVVAFLRHLGHWALKVYQPWLYENVLKT
;
A
#
# COMPACT_ATOMS: atom_id res chain seq x y z
N MET A 1 4.08 75.71 47.59
CA MET A 1 3.76 74.91 48.80
C MET A 1 2.53 74.07 48.49
N MET A 2 2.40 72.87 49.07
CA MET A 2 1.10 72.16 49.21
C MET A 2 0.48 72.51 50.58
N PRO A 3 -0.86 72.46 50.76
CA PRO A 3 -1.66 71.22 50.94
C PRO A 3 -2.66 70.99 49.77
N ARG A 4 -3.13 69.79 49.41
CA ARG A 4 -3.86 68.72 50.17
C ARG A 4 -5.20 69.16 50.80
N ALA A 5 -6.33 68.92 50.11
CA ALA A 5 -7.55 68.27 50.64
C ALA A 5 -8.77 68.36 49.68
N ALA A 6 -8.82 67.52 48.63
CA ALA A 6 -10.02 67.37 47.77
C ALA A 6 -10.04 66.03 47.00
N LEU A 7 -9.85 64.90 47.70
CA LEU A 7 -10.27 63.59 47.18
C LEU A 7 -11.73 63.33 47.57
N TRP A 8 -12.34 62.28 46.98
CA TRP A 8 -13.70 61.77 47.24
C TRP A 8 -14.88 62.52 46.60
N LEU A 9 -14.87 62.68 45.27
CA LEU A 9 -16.02 62.26 44.43
C LEU A 9 -15.68 62.22 42.93
N HIS A 10 -15.05 61.15 42.41
CA HIS A 10 -15.12 60.76 40.97
C HIS A 10 -14.46 59.39 40.61
N ALA A 11 -14.31 58.46 41.56
CA ALA A 11 -13.53 57.22 41.37
C ALA A 11 -14.35 55.91 41.29
N TYR A 12 -15.68 55.95 41.18
CA TYR A 12 -16.56 54.78 41.34
C TYR A 12 -17.45 54.39 40.14
N THR A 13 -17.38 55.10 39.02
CA THR A 13 -18.13 54.75 37.79
C THR A 13 -17.49 53.66 36.92
N PRO A 14 -16.18 53.66 36.58
CA PRO A 14 -15.63 52.68 35.64
C PRO A 14 -15.55 51.27 36.25
N MET A 15 -15.27 51.15 37.56
CA MET A 15 -15.13 49.86 38.23
C MET A 15 -16.47 49.13 38.35
N VAL A 16 -17.59 49.85 38.53
CA VAL A 16 -18.95 49.26 38.54
C VAL A 16 -19.37 48.83 37.13
N LEU A 17 -19.00 49.56 36.07
CA LEU A 17 -19.17 49.07 34.70
C LEU A 17 -18.35 47.80 34.47
N SER A 18 -17.07 47.77 34.86
CA SER A 18 -16.22 46.58 34.67
C SER A 18 -16.76 45.36 35.41
N LEU A 19 -17.24 45.51 36.65
CA LEU A 19 -17.87 44.42 37.40
C LEU A 19 -19.22 44.01 36.83
N ARG A 20 -20.03 44.94 36.29
CA ARG A 20 -21.27 44.58 35.58
C ARG A 20 -21.00 43.90 34.24
N PHE A 21 -19.94 44.27 33.52
CA PHE A 21 -19.56 43.62 32.26
C PHE A 21 -18.97 42.23 32.51
N LEU A 22 -18.14 42.07 33.53
CA LEU A 22 -17.63 40.77 33.95
C LEU A 22 -18.75 39.88 34.51
N ALA A 23 -19.68 40.44 35.30
CA ALA A 23 -20.87 39.72 35.75
C ALA A 23 -21.83 39.40 34.61
N LEU A 24 -21.93 40.22 33.56
CA LEU A 24 -22.71 39.88 32.36
C LEU A 24 -22.03 38.78 31.55
N ILE A 25 -20.71 38.77 31.42
CA ILE A 25 -19.95 37.68 30.78
C ILE A 25 -20.07 36.38 31.58
N VAL A 26 -19.96 36.45 32.92
CA VAL A 26 -20.15 35.28 33.80
C VAL A 26 -21.61 34.83 33.82
N LEU A 27 -22.59 35.73 33.74
CA LEU A 27 -24.01 35.38 33.65
C LEU A 27 -24.35 34.80 32.28
N LEU A 28 -23.76 35.29 31.18
CA LEU A 28 -23.86 34.70 29.84
C LEU A 28 -23.20 33.31 29.79
N ALA A 29 -22.06 33.13 30.46
CA ALA A 29 -21.44 31.82 30.61
C ALA A 29 -22.29 30.86 31.46
N LEU A 30 -22.93 31.36 32.53
CA LEU A 30 -23.80 30.55 33.39
C LEU A 30 -25.17 30.26 32.76
N THR A 31 -25.74 31.15 31.94
CA THR A 31 -26.95 30.84 31.15
C THR A 31 -26.63 29.91 29.98
N ALA A 32 -25.43 30.00 29.39
CA ALA A 32 -24.90 28.98 28.49
C ALA A 32 -24.60 27.62 29.19
N MET A 33 -24.73 27.54 30.52
CA MET A 33 -24.70 26.30 31.30
C MET A 33 -26.06 25.95 31.93
N ALA A 34 -27.17 26.55 31.47
CA ALA A 34 -28.48 26.43 32.14
C ALA A 34 -29.72 26.31 31.22
N SER A 35 -29.63 25.64 30.06
CA SER A 35 -30.80 25.02 29.43
C SER A 35 -30.43 23.91 28.43
N GLU A 36 -30.86 22.68 28.75
CA GLU A 36 -30.98 21.50 27.87
C GLU A 36 -29.70 20.93 27.20
N ASN A 37 -29.61 19.59 27.17
CA ASN A 37 -28.45 18.86 26.65
C ASN A 37 -28.47 18.82 25.12
N ASN A 38 -28.00 19.89 24.48
CA ASN A 38 -27.93 19.97 23.02
C ASN A 38 -26.73 19.13 22.48
N ILE A 39 -26.98 17.84 22.25
CA ILE A 39 -25.99 16.88 21.75
C ILE A 39 -25.71 17.16 20.27
N LEU A 40 -24.59 17.83 19.98
CA LEU A 40 -24.18 18.17 18.60
C LEU A 40 -23.98 16.93 17.69
N PHE A 41 -23.71 15.78 18.31
CA PHE A 41 -23.36 14.51 17.67
C PHE A 41 -24.33 13.40 18.10
N GLU A 42 -25.48 13.32 17.44
CA GLU A 42 -26.40 12.19 17.62
C GLU A 42 -25.82 10.94 16.93
N PRO A 43 -26.21 9.71 17.30
CA PRO A 43 -25.65 8.51 16.67
C PRO A 43 -25.88 8.43 15.15
N THR A 44 -27.00 8.94 14.65
CA THR A 44 -27.40 8.83 13.22
C THR A 44 -27.13 10.10 12.40
N CYS A 45 -26.95 11.27 13.02
CA CYS A 45 -26.76 12.54 12.33
C CYS A 45 -26.04 13.62 13.16
N ILE A 46 -25.64 14.70 12.48
CA ILE A 46 -25.28 15.97 13.13
C ILE A 46 -26.55 16.76 13.49
N SER A 47 -26.60 17.31 14.71
CA SER A 47 -27.74 18.08 15.26
C SER A 47 -28.37 19.06 14.24
N PRO A 48 -29.71 19.22 14.25
CA PRO A 48 -30.40 20.23 13.42
C PRO A 48 -29.93 21.68 13.59
N ASP A 49 -29.29 22.04 14.71
CA ASP A 49 -28.75 23.39 14.97
C ASP A 49 -27.57 23.75 14.05
N VAL A 50 -26.90 22.73 13.50
CA VAL A 50 -25.99 22.93 12.37
C VAL A 50 -26.84 23.18 11.14
N THR A 51 -26.98 24.44 10.75
CA THR A 51 -27.72 24.88 9.57
C THR A 51 -26.84 24.82 8.32
N LYS A 52 -27.44 24.93 7.13
CA LYS A 52 -26.70 24.99 5.86
C LYS A 52 -25.62 26.10 5.86
N ASP A 53 -25.86 27.21 6.56
CA ASP A 53 -25.04 28.42 6.51
C ASP A 53 -23.86 28.36 7.50
N ASN A 54 -23.97 27.58 8.59
CA ASN A 54 -22.87 27.33 9.53
C ASN A 54 -22.16 25.98 9.30
N ALA A 55 -22.68 25.09 8.45
CA ALA A 55 -22.16 23.75 8.18
C ALA A 55 -20.68 23.70 7.79
N LEU A 56 -20.20 24.62 6.93
CA LEU A 56 -18.79 24.64 6.51
C LEU A 56 -17.84 25.09 7.65
N SER A 57 -18.28 26.00 8.52
CA SER A 57 -17.55 26.36 9.75
C SER A 57 -17.55 25.21 10.76
N PHE A 58 -18.69 24.53 10.95
CA PHE A 58 -18.80 23.35 11.79
C PHE A 58 -17.84 22.24 11.33
N TYR A 59 -17.85 21.90 10.04
CA TYR A 59 -16.92 20.91 9.47
C TYR A 59 -15.45 21.30 9.68
N ARG A 60 -15.09 22.59 9.55
CA ARG A 60 -13.71 23.07 9.78
C ARG A 60 -13.26 22.97 11.25
N GLU A 61 -14.15 23.22 12.21
CA GLU A 61 -13.81 23.07 13.64
C GLU A 61 -13.83 21.59 14.08
N HIS A 62 -14.87 20.83 13.70
CA HIS A 62 -15.12 19.49 14.23
C HIS A 62 -14.45 18.38 13.40
N GLY A 63 -14.12 18.66 12.13
CA GLY A 63 -13.43 17.74 11.21
C GLY A 63 -14.33 16.68 10.56
N ILE A 64 -15.64 16.73 10.80
CA ILE A 64 -16.60 15.69 10.45
C ILE A 64 -17.99 16.27 10.15
N TYR A 65 -18.76 15.59 9.30
CA TYR A 65 -20.22 15.72 9.20
C TYR A 65 -20.80 14.36 8.76
N TYR A 66 -21.95 13.93 9.28
CA TYR A 66 -22.59 12.68 8.86
C TYR A 66 -24.12 12.76 8.96
N GLN A 67 -24.78 11.91 8.17
CA GLN A 67 -26.22 11.85 8.04
C GLN A 67 -26.66 10.46 7.54
N GLU A 68 -27.41 9.72 8.34
CA GLU A 68 -28.11 8.51 7.91
C GLU A 68 -29.06 8.85 6.74
N SER A 69 -29.07 8.00 5.71
CA SER A 69 -29.91 8.14 4.53
C SER A 69 -30.10 6.80 3.83
N SER A 70 -31.31 6.25 3.89
CA SER A 70 -31.69 5.01 3.19
C SER A 70 -31.51 5.10 1.68
N ALA A 71 -31.66 6.29 1.08
CA ALA A 71 -31.39 6.50 -0.34
C ALA A 71 -29.91 6.26 -0.68
N ILE A 72 -28.99 6.63 0.21
CA ILE A 72 -27.54 6.43 0.04
C ILE A 72 -27.16 4.98 0.33
N GLY A 73 -27.73 4.34 1.36
CA GLY A 73 -27.52 2.93 1.63
C GLY A 73 -27.98 2.01 0.49
N ASN A 74 -29.18 2.26 -0.03
CA ASN A 74 -29.73 1.55 -1.20
C ASN A 74 -28.87 1.77 -2.46
N LEU A 75 -28.33 2.98 -2.66
CA LEU A 75 -27.43 3.26 -3.78
C LEU A 75 -26.10 2.51 -3.64
N ALA A 76 -25.53 2.44 -2.44
CA ALA A 76 -24.29 1.71 -2.18
C ALA A 76 -24.45 0.22 -2.54
N GLU A 77 -25.54 -0.40 -2.07
CA GLU A 77 -25.87 -1.79 -2.34
C GLU A 77 -26.15 -2.05 -3.84
N SER A 78 -26.82 -1.13 -4.54
CA SER A 78 -27.14 -1.29 -5.97
C SER A 78 -25.95 -1.10 -6.91
N LEU A 79 -24.99 -0.24 -6.54
CA LEU A 79 -23.78 0.01 -7.33
C LEU A 79 -22.74 -1.11 -7.19
N GLY A 80 -22.53 -1.62 -5.96
CA GLY A 80 -21.48 -2.60 -5.68
C GLY A 80 -20.11 -2.14 -6.19
N SER A 81 -19.47 -2.94 -7.04
CA SER A 81 -18.16 -2.60 -7.64
C SER A 81 -18.19 -1.37 -8.56
N LYS A 82 -19.35 -0.98 -9.12
CA LYS A 82 -19.48 0.22 -9.97
C LYS A 82 -19.29 1.53 -9.21
N ALA A 83 -19.37 1.51 -7.88
CA ALA A 83 -19.14 2.67 -7.04
C ALA A 83 -17.68 3.20 -7.14
N LEU A 84 -16.74 2.38 -7.60
CA LEU A 84 -15.36 2.83 -7.90
C LEU A 84 -15.22 3.46 -9.32
N GLY A 85 -16.33 3.61 -10.05
CA GLY A 85 -16.39 4.24 -11.37
C GLY A 85 -16.99 5.66 -11.35
N ARG A 86 -16.83 6.41 -12.45
CA ARG A 86 -17.37 7.78 -12.59
C ARG A 86 -18.89 7.85 -12.44
N ASP A 87 -19.60 6.81 -12.84
CA ASP A 87 -21.07 6.75 -12.77
C ASP A 87 -21.52 6.73 -11.31
N GLY A 88 -20.95 5.84 -10.49
CA GLY A 88 -21.24 5.75 -9.06
C GLY A 88 -20.83 7.00 -8.26
N VAL A 89 -19.73 7.67 -8.63
CA VAL A 89 -19.36 9.00 -8.10
C VAL A 89 -20.47 10.02 -8.40
N THR A 90 -21.00 10.02 -9.63
CA THR A 90 -22.00 10.98 -10.09
C THR A 90 -23.34 10.77 -9.39
N GLU A 91 -23.86 9.54 -9.39
CA GLU A 91 -25.10 9.16 -8.72
C GLU A 91 -25.05 9.45 -7.21
N PHE A 92 -23.92 9.16 -6.56
CA PHE A 92 -23.74 9.47 -5.14
C PHE A 92 -23.69 10.98 -4.88
N MET A 93 -22.95 11.74 -5.68
CA MET A 93 -22.88 13.20 -5.52
C MET A 93 -24.21 13.90 -5.80
N GLU A 94 -25.08 13.35 -6.64
CA GLU A 94 -26.48 13.80 -6.78
C GLU A 94 -27.31 13.57 -5.51
N LEU A 95 -27.02 12.54 -4.70
CA LEU A 95 -27.63 12.37 -3.38
C LEU A 95 -27.05 13.34 -2.35
N VAL A 96 -25.73 13.52 -2.33
CA VAL A 96 -25.05 14.50 -1.46
C VAL A 96 -25.55 15.93 -1.73
N ALA A 97 -25.85 16.28 -2.99
CA ALA A 97 -26.40 17.57 -3.37
C ALA A 97 -27.84 17.86 -2.86
N LYS A 98 -28.57 16.85 -2.35
CA LYS A 98 -29.92 17.01 -1.79
C LYS A 98 -29.89 17.45 -0.31
N ASP A 99 -28.81 17.19 0.40
CA ASP A 99 -28.55 17.75 1.73
C ASP A 99 -27.80 19.08 1.59
N ALA A 100 -28.50 20.19 1.86
CA ALA A 100 -27.94 21.53 1.75
C ALA A 100 -26.75 21.81 2.70
N ARG A 101 -26.63 21.06 3.81
CA ARG A 101 -25.51 21.16 4.75
C ARG A 101 -24.28 20.47 4.15
N ALA A 102 -24.46 19.23 3.72
CA ALA A 102 -23.42 18.44 3.04
C ALA A 102 -22.94 19.13 1.75
N GLN A 103 -23.86 19.63 0.92
CA GLN A 103 -23.54 20.35 -0.30
C GLN A 103 -22.66 21.57 -0.03
N ASN A 104 -22.98 22.39 0.99
CA ASN A 104 -22.16 23.55 1.36
C ASN A 104 -20.78 23.16 1.93
N ILE A 105 -20.64 21.98 2.53
CA ILE A 105 -19.34 21.45 2.98
C ILE A 105 -18.49 20.98 1.78
N VAL A 106 -19.05 20.20 0.85
CA VAL A 106 -18.27 19.55 -0.22
C VAL A 106 -18.03 20.48 -1.44
N LYS A 107 -18.96 21.40 -1.74
CA LYS A 107 -18.89 22.29 -2.92
C LYS A 107 -17.56 23.02 -3.14
N PRO A 108 -16.85 23.55 -2.11
CA PRO A 108 -15.52 24.18 -2.29
C PRO A 108 -14.44 23.23 -2.80
N PHE A 109 -14.59 21.92 -2.60
CA PHE A 109 -13.61 20.90 -2.97
C PHE A 109 -13.85 20.29 -4.35
N LEU A 110 -15.08 20.36 -4.89
CA LEU A 110 -15.40 19.78 -6.20
C LEU A 110 -14.65 20.46 -7.36
N GLY A 111 -14.25 21.72 -7.21
CA GLY A 111 -13.61 22.50 -8.27
C GLY A 111 -12.22 22.05 -8.71
N GLY A 112 -11.52 21.22 -7.92
CA GLY A 112 -10.25 20.59 -8.31
C GLY A 112 -10.38 19.09 -8.66
N GLY A 113 -11.62 18.57 -8.68
CA GLY A 113 -11.94 17.22 -9.12
C GLY A 113 -11.78 16.11 -8.07
N LEU A 114 -12.24 14.93 -8.45
CA LEU A 114 -11.96 13.67 -7.75
C LEU A 114 -10.49 13.29 -7.97
N ARG A 115 -9.79 12.94 -6.89
CA ARG A 115 -8.41 12.43 -6.95
C ARG A 115 -8.36 10.92 -7.12
N PHE A 116 -9.07 10.20 -6.27
CA PHE A 116 -9.21 8.74 -6.30
C PHE A 116 -10.41 8.30 -5.44
N CYS A 117 -10.77 7.02 -5.55
CA CYS A 117 -11.77 6.38 -4.72
C CYS A 117 -11.28 5.00 -4.26
N PHE A 118 -11.79 4.53 -3.13
CA PHE A 118 -11.35 3.29 -2.47
C PHE A 118 -12.47 2.66 -1.65
N SER A 119 -12.40 1.35 -1.41
CA SER A 119 -13.29 0.65 -0.48
C SER A 119 -12.70 0.63 0.93
N LEU A 120 -13.56 0.75 1.95
CA LEU A 120 -13.18 0.68 3.36
C LEU A 120 -14.14 -0.25 4.12
N GLY A 121 -13.62 -1.38 4.60
CA GLY A 121 -14.35 -2.31 5.45
C GLY A 121 -14.11 -2.07 6.95
N ALA A 122 -14.78 -2.87 7.78
CA ALA A 122 -14.57 -2.89 9.22
C ALA A 122 -13.20 -3.52 9.62
N ASP A 123 -12.54 -2.90 10.59
CA ASP A 123 -11.34 -3.43 11.26
C ASP A 123 -11.41 -3.05 12.76
N PRO A 124 -12.18 -3.83 13.56
CA PRO A 124 -12.59 -3.43 14.91
C PRO A 124 -11.45 -3.07 15.87
N GLY A 125 -11.61 -1.95 16.58
CA GLY A 125 -10.66 -1.48 17.59
C GLY A 125 -9.39 -0.81 17.04
N LYS A 126 -9.30 -0.57 15.73
CA LYS A 126 -8.22 0.18 15.08
C LYS A 126 -8.71 1.52 14.54
N PHE A 127 -8.04 2.61 14.93
CA PHE A 127 -8.35 3.96 14.44
C PHE A 127 -7.51 4.31 13.21
N TYR A 128 -8.13 4.95 12.23
CA TYR A 128 -7.54 5.30 10.94
C TYR A 128 -7.79 6.76 10.56
N ALA A 129 -6.79 7.39 9.93
CA ALA A 129 -6.91 8.67 9.23
C ALA A 129 -6.29 8.54 7.84
N SER A 130 -6.75 9.31 6.85
CA SER A 130 -6.21 9.24 5.49
C SER A 130 -4.78 9.78 5.36
N THR A 131 -4.35 10.69 6.24
CA THR A 131 -2.98 11.20 6.30
C THR A 131 -2.66 11.81 7.67
N MET A 132 -1.37 11.94 7.99
CA MET A 132 -0.88 12.71 9.15
C MET A 132 -0.41 14.11 8.79
N GLU A 133 -0.09 14.36 7.52
CA GLU A 133 0.57 15.57 7.04
C GLU A 133 -0.17 16.84 7.48
N PRO A 134 0.53 17.95 7.75
CA PRO A 134 -0.11 19.24 8.05
C PRO A 134 -0.76 19.85 6.79
N ASN A 135 -1.57 20.89 6.98
CA ASN A 135 -2.11 21.75 5.90
C ASN A 135 -3.03 21.04 4.88
N GLN A 136 -3.76 20.02 5.32
CA GLN A 136 -4.60 19.16 4.46
C GLN A 136 -6.04 19.67 4.29
N ASP A 137 -6.36 20.83 4.86
CA ASP A 137 -7.65 21.53 4.85
C ASP A 137 -8.18 21.88 3.44
N HIS A 138 -7.34 21.66 2.42
CA HIS A 138 -7.62 21.82 1.01
C HIS A 138 -8.13 20.51 0.34
N MET A 139 -8.26 19.42 1.10
CA MET A 139 -8.86 18.15 0.68
C MET A 139 -10.01 17.73 1.61
N VAL A 140 -10.92 16.92 1.08
CA VAL A 140 -12.02 16.29 1.83
C VAL A 140 -12.15 14.83 1.41
N VAL A 141 -12.52 13.96 2.34
CA VAL A 141 -12.93 12.59 2.05
C VAL A 141 -14.43 12.45 2.30
N VAL A 142 -15.16 11.96 1.30
CA VAL A 142 -16.61 11.77 1.35
C VAL A 142 -16.88 10.28 1.22
N TYR A 143 -17.54 9.67 2.20
CA TYR A 143 -17.84 8.25 2.26
C TYR A 143 -19.33 7.98 2.03
N MET A 144 -19.60 7.02 1.14
CA MET A 144 -20.89 6.37 0.94
C MET A 144 -20.92 5.07 1.76
N TRP A 145 -21.76 4.99 2.79
CA TRP A 145 -21.87 3.82 3.67
C TRP A 145 -23.09 2.95 3.36
N HIS A 146 -22.87 1.63 3.36
CA HIS A 146 -23.93 0.62 3.28
C HIS A 146 -24.76 0.55 4.58
N ALA A 147 -25.91 -0.12 4.50
CA ALA A 147 -26.76 -0.45 5.64
C ALA A 147 -26.02 -1.21 6.76
N GLY A 148 -26.48 -1.04 8.00
CA GLY A 148 -25.95 -1.71 9.19
C GLY A 148 -24.54 -1.25 9.61
N THR A 149 -24.16 -0.01 9.32
CA THR A 149 -22.83 0.55 9.61
C THR A 149 -22.72 1.03 11.06
N HIS A 150 -21.65 0.62 11.76
CA HIS A 150 -21.26 1.08 13.09
C HIS A 150 -19.78 1.48 13.12
N LEU A 151 -19.49 2.72 13.51
CA LEU A 151 -18.14 3.27 13.63
C LEU A 151 -18.06 4.25 14.81
N GLU A 152 -16.86 4.70 15.17
CA GLU A 152 -16.65 5.82 16.10
C GLU A 152 -15.54 6.74 15.59
N PHE A 153 -15.57 8.02 15.98
CA PHE A 153 -14.52 8.98 15.61
C PHE A 153 -13.97 9.68 16.85
N SER A 154 -12.65 9.91 16.86
CA SER A 154 -11.97 10.60 17.95
C SER A 154 -12.06 12.10 17.73
N HIS A 155 -12.86 12.81 18.53
CA HIS A 155 -13.22 14.20 18.27
C HIS A 155 -12.01 15.14 18.38
N LYS A 156 -11.90 16.12 17.46
CA LYS A 156 -10.77 17.05 17.33
C LYS A 156 -9.40 16.38 17.09
N SER A 157 -9.36 15.09 16.73
CA SER A 157 -8.11 14.35 16.44
C SER A 157 -7.30 14.91 15.27
N GLN A 158 -7.94 15.62 14.33
CA GLN A 158 -7.30 16.31 13.22
C GLN A 158 -6.47 17.54 13.62
N ILE A 159 -6.66 18.07 14.85
CA ILE A 159 -6.03 19.32 15.31
C ILE A 159 -4.66 19.03 15.93
N GLY A 160 -3.65 19.83 15.59
CA GLY A 160 -2.30 19.74 16.15
C GLY A 160 -1.49 18.52 15.66
N VAL A 161 -0.74 17.92 16.58
CA VAL A 161 0.18 16.80 16.29
C VAL A 161 -0.60 15.51 15.99
N SER A 162 -0.11 14.76 14.99
CA SER A 162 -0.57 13.41 14.63
C SER A 162 0.58 12.41 14.83
N LYS A 163 0.24 11.14 15.10
CA LYS A 163 1.19 10.02 15.15
C LYS A 163 0.49 8.76 14.68
N GLY A 164 1.16 7.95 13.87
CA GLY A 164 0.60 6.77 13.24
C GLY A 164 1.59 6.06 12.34
N VAL A 165 1.14 4.97 11.73
CA VAL A 165 1.92 4.11 10.82
C VAL A 165 1.03 3.77 9.62
N GLY A 166 1.57 3.76 8.40
CA GLY A 166 0.82 3.34 7.21
C GLY A 166 0.31 1.90 7.35
N SER A 167 -0.90 1.64 6.87
CA SER A 167 -1.58 0.33 6.93
C SER A 167 -1.88 -0.18 5.52
N SER A 168 -2.16 -1.48 5.39
CA SER A 168 -2.43 -2.14 4.10
C SER A 168 -3.66 -1.57 3.36
N ASN A 169 -4.63 -1.04 4.09
CA ASN A 169 -5.81 -0.36 3.54
C ASN A 169 -5.52 1.05 2.95
N GLY A 170 -4.25 1.46 2.85
CA GLY A 170 -3.85 2.78 2.34
C GLY A 170 -4.10 3.95 3.30
N LEU A 171 -4.68 3.71 4.48
CA LEU A 171 -4.86 4.70 5.54
C LEU A 171 -3.68 4.63 6.53
N VAL A 172 -3.53 5.68 7.33
CA VAL A 172 -2.62 5.69 8.48
C VAL A 172 -3.35 5.16 9.70
N HIS A 173 -2.87 4.06 10.27
CA HIS A 173 -3.31 3.58 11.58
C HIS A 173 -2.80 4.51 12.69
N ILE A 174 -3.71 5.07 13.47
CA ILE A 174 -3.46 5.99 14.58
C ILE A 174 -3.56 5.20 15.89
N PRO A 175 -2.48 5.02 16.66
CA PRO A 175 -2.52 4.24 17.90
C PRO A 175 -3.54 4.79 18.89
N TYR A 176 -4.47 3.94 19.35
CA TYR A 176 -5.51 4.32 20.30
C TYR A 176 -4.96 4.96 21.59
N SER A 177 -3.81 4.46 22.08
CA SER A 177 -3.08 5.04 23.22
C SER A 177 -2.54 6.44 22.97
N PHE A 178 -2.30 6.85 21.72
CA PHE A 178 -1.96 8.24 21.38
C PHE A 178 -3.20 9.14 21.46
N LEU A 179 -4.34 8.70 20.94
CA LEU A 179 -5.61 9.43 21.02
C LEU A 179 -6.06 9.63 22.48
N ARG A 180 -6.11 8.56 23.27
CA ARG A 180 -6.59 8.60 24.66
C ARG A 180 -5.55 9.10 25.67
N ASN A 181 -4.29 8.66 25.61
CA ASN A 181 -3.34 8.97 26.70
C ASN A 181 -2.52 10.24 26.41
N VAL A 182 -2.25 10.56 25.14
CA VAL A 182 -1.46 11.74 24.75
C VAL A 182 -2.36 12.92 24.38
N LYS A 183 -3.33 12.72 23.48
CA LYS A 183 -4.26 13.79 23.05
C LYS A 183 -5.47 13.96 23.98
N LYS A 184 -5.79 12.96 24.83
CA LYS A 184 -6.89 12.96 25.81
C LYS A 184 -8.25 13.27 25.20
N LEU A 185 -8.52 12.65 24.05
CA LEU A 185 -9.73 12.86 23.28
C LEU A 185 -10.89 11.96 23.76
N GLU A 186 -12.09 12.35 23.36
CA GLU A 186 -13.30 11.56 23.45
C GLU A 186 -13.60 10.94 22.08
N ASP A 187 -14.08 9.70 22.08
CA ASP A 187 -14.51 9.01 20.86
C ASP A 187 -16.04 8.92 20.88
N LEU A 188 -16.66 9.30 19.77
CA LEU A 188 -18.10 9.46 19.63
C LEU A 188 -18.66 8.46 18.61
N PRO A 189 -19.73 7.72 18.96
CA PRO A 189 -20.24 6.64 18.12
C PRO A 189 -21.14 7.18 17.00
N VAL A 190 -21.03 6.57 15.82
CA VAL A 190 -21.93 6.77 14.67
C VAL A 190 -22.52 5.44 14.26
N LYS A 191 -23.84 5.42 14.08
CA LYS A 191 -24.63 4.25 13.68
C LYS A 191 -25.56 4.66 12.54
N MET A 192 -25.46 3.96 11.42
CA MET A 192 -26.30 4.16 10.24
C MET A 192 -26.84 2.79 9.83
N GLU A 193 -27.97 2.40 10.42
CA GLU A 193 -28.64 1.12 10.11
C GLU A 193 -29.18 1.13 8.68
N ALA A 194 -29.65 2.28 8.19
CA ALA A 194 -30.08 2.47 6.81
C ALA A 194 -28.95 2.84 5.82
N GLY A 195 -27.70 2.91 6.29
CA GLY A 195 -26.58 3.47 5.52
C GLY A 195 -26.65 5.00 5.42
N GLY A 196 -25.68 5.64 4.76
CA GLY A 196 -25.66 7.10 4.75
C GLY A 196 -24.35 7.75 4.31
N LEU A 197 -24.28 9.05 4.61
CA LEU A 197 -23.19 9.95 4.27
C LEU A 197 -22.27 10.18 5.48
N LEU A 198 -20.96 10.15 5.24
CA LEU A 198 -19.95 10.63 6.19
C LEU A 198 -18.90 11.46 5.44
N ILE A 199 -18.74 12.73 5.80
CA ILE A 199 -17.71 13.65 5.31
C ILE A 199 -16.65 13.80 6.40
N VAL A 200 -15.37 13.64 6.04
CA VAL A 200 -14.25 13.55 6.99
C VAL A 200 -13.09 14.45 6.54
N HIS A 201 -12.44 15.11 7.48
CA HIS A 201 -11.16 15.79 7.25
C HIS A 201 -10.03 14.75 7.16
N PRO A 202 -9.11 14.80 6.17
CA PRO A 202 -8.13 13.73 5.94
C PRO A 202 -7.26 13.31 7.14
N ARG A 203 -7.13 14.15 8.17
CA ARG A 203 -6.37 13.90 9.42
C ARG A 203 -7.22 13.45 10.62
N LEU A 204 -8.55 13.35 10.50
CA LEU A 204 -9.42 12.87 11.58
C LEU A 204 -9.28 11.36 11.72
N ALA A 205 -9.14 10.87 12.95
CA ALA A 205 -9.04 9.46 13.27
C ALA A 205 -10.43 8.85 13.59
N PHE A 206 -10.79 7.77 12.92
CA PHE A 206 -12.03 7.02 13.17
C PHE A 206 -11.81 5.49 13.07
N ALA A 207 -12.60 4.70 13.80
CA ALA A 207 -12.54 3.24 13.83
C ALA A 207 -13.86 2.63 13.35
N VAL A 208 -13.78 1.58 12.53
CA VAL A 208 -14.96 0.97 11.88
C VAL A 208 -15.19 -0.41 12.48
N TYR A 209 -16.28 -0.56 13.24
CA TYR A 209 -16.67 -1.82 13.89
C TYR A 209 -17.49 -2.73 12.98
N LYS A 210 -18.35 -2.15 12.14
CA LYS A 210 -19.23 -2.87 11.21
C LYS A 210 -19.58 -1.97 10.02
N GLY A 211 -19.76 -2.57 8.85
CA GLY A 211 -20.16 -1.88 7.64
C GLY A 211 -19.08 -1.88 6.56
N LEU A 212 -19.45 -1.31 5.40
CA LEU A 212 -18.62 -1.17 4.23
C LEU A 212 -18.88 0.21 3.61
N ALA A 213 -17.82 0.92 3.26
CA ALA A 213 -17.89 2.20 2.58
C ALA A 213 -17.16 2.20 1.24
N ILE A 214 -17.55 3.15 0.39
CA ILE A 214 -16.73 3.66 -0.70
C ILE A 214 -16.36 5.10 -0.35
N GLY A 215 -15.06 5.37 -0.20
CA GLY A 215 -14.50 6.69 0.06
C GLY A 215 -14.08 7.37 -1.24
N TYR A 216 -14.45 8.64 -1.39
CA TYR A 216 -14.12 9.51 -2.53
C TYR A 216 -13.30 10.69 -2.03
N VAL A 217 -12.10 10.90 -2.60
CA VAL A 217 -11.20 12.00 -2.19
C VAL A 217 -11.29 13.14 -3.19
N PHE A 218 -11.70 14.32 -2.72
CA PHE A 218 -11.75 15.55 -3.52
C PHE A 218 -10.73 16.57 -3.02
N GLN A 219 -10.17 17.36 -3.94
CA GLN A 219 -9.23 18.42 -3.62
C GLN A 219 -9.75 19.75 -4.19
N SER A 220 -9.76 20.81 -3.36
CA SER A 220 -10.11 22.15 -3.83
C SER A 220 -9.11 22.66 -4.88
N PRO A 221 -9.56 23.46 -5.86
CA PRO A 221 -8.67 23.97 -6.88
C PRO A 221 -7.69 24.95 -6.24
N GLN A 222 -6.41 24.61 -6.25
CA GLN A 222 -5.37 25.49 -5.70
C GLN A 222 -5.33 26.80 -6.50
N VAL A 223 -5.71 27.90 -5.84
CA VAL A 223 -5.23 29.22 -6.25
C VAL A 223 -3.71 29.15 -6.14
N ARG A 224 -3.00 29.28 -7.27
CA ARG A 224 -1.54 29.46 -7.27
C ARG A 224 -1.22 30.76 -6.56
N SER A 225 -0.85 30.68 -5.28
CA SER A 225 -0.13 31.78 -4.64
C SER A 225 1.20 31.97 -5.38
N LEU A 226 1.66 33.23 -5.50
CA LEU A 226 2.87 33.58 -6.26
C LEU A 226 4.16 33.21 -5.51
N ILE A 227 4.34 31.90 -5.27
CA ILE A 227 5.50 31.33 -4.58
C ILE A 227 6.21 30.30 -5.48
N ASP A 228 5.46 29.46 -6.19
CA ASP A 228 6.01 28.49 -7.17
C ASP A 228 6.21 29.09 -8.57
N CYS A 229 6.89 30.25 -8.63
CA CYS A 229 7.46 30.82 -9.86
C CYS A 229 8.90 31.27 -9.55
N GLY A 230 9.88 30.57 -10.13
CA GLY A 230 11.27 30.60 -9.66
C GLY A 230 12.03 31.90 -9.96
N HIS A 231 11.85 32.93 -9.12
CA HIS A 231 12.60 34.19 -9.19
C HIS A 231 12.98 34.79 -7.81
N LEU A 232 13.25 33.94 -6.80
CA LEU A 232 13.85 34.38 -5.52
C LEU A 232 15.30 33.95 -5.26
N GLY A 233 15.98 33.35 -6.25
CA GLY A 233 17.41 33.02 -6.16
C GLY A 233 18.37 34.22 -6.15
N TRP A 234 17.87 35.46 -6.22
CA TRP A 234 18.68 36.67 -6.40
C TRP A 234 18.64 37.69 -5.24
N LEU A 235 17.74 37.54 -4.25
CA LEU A 235 17.72 38.44 -3.07
C LEU A 235 18.49 37.89 -1.85
N THR A 236 18.74 36.59 -1.77
CA THR A 236 19.47 35.97 -0.65
C THR A 236 20.95 36.39 -0.59
N CYS A 237 21.52 36.90 -1.68
CA CYS A 237 22.90 37.39 -1.72
C CYS A 237 23.12 38.79 -1.12
N PHE A 238 22.07 39.61 -0.93
CA PHE A 238 22.24 41.02 -0.53
C PHE A 238 22.12 41.27 0.99
N SER A 239 21.69 40.28 1.78
CA SER A 239 21.37 40.44 3.22
C SER A 239 22.55 40.21 4.18
N ARG A 240 23.81 40.34 3.72
CA ARG A 240 25.00 40.03 4.54
C ARG A 240 25.78 41.23 5.08
N ASN A 241 25.44 42.47 4.69
CA ASN A 241 26.32 43.63 4.84
C ASN A 241 25.67 44.95 5.32
N ASN A 242 24.53 44.96 6.04
CA ASN A 242 24.06 46.22 6.68
C ASN A 242 23.13 46.05 7.91
N PRO A 243 23.52 46.48 9.13
CA PRO A 243 22.74 46.30 10.36
C PRO A 243 21.76 47.47 10.65
N ALA A 244 20.95 47.86 9.66
CA ALA A 244 20.09 49.06 9.76
C ALA A 244 18.59 48.84 9.43
N ILE A 245 18.19 47.65 8.94
CA ILE A 245 16.82 47.39 8.45
C ILE A 245 16.14 46.30 9.29
N THR A 246 16.06 46.53 10.60
CA THR A 246 15.43 45.60 11.56
C THR A 246 14.27 46.24 12.35
N HIS A 247 13.84 47.46 11.98
CA HIS A 247 12.96 48.28 12.81
C HIS A 247 11.68 48.82 12.13
N ILE A 248 11.39 48.45 10.87
CA ILE A 248 10.22 48.95 10.11
C ILE A 248 9.43 47.80 9.43
N PHE A 249 9.11 46.74 10.17
CA PHE A 249 8.21 45.67 9.71
C PHE A 249 7.34 45.07 10.84
N TYR A 250 6.73 45.91 11.68
CA TYR A 250 5.74 45.45 12.67
C TYR A 250 4.66 46.50 13.02
N VAL A 251 4.11 47.18 12.00
CA VAL A 251 2.95 48.08 12.15
C VAL A 251 1.93 47.81 11.03
N SER A 252 0.66 47.72 11.44
CA SER A 252 -0.61 47.74 10.69
C SER A 252 -0.55 47.80 9.14
N MET A 253 -1.20 46.82 8.49
CA MET A 253 -1.69 46.96 7.12
C MET A 253 -3.18 46.62 7.06
N ASP A 254 -3.98 47.55 6.56
CA ASP A 254 -5.45 47.49 6.57
C ASP A 254 -6.02 46.78 5.32
N ARG A 255 -7.18 46.13 5.48
CA ARG A 255 -7.87 45.37 4.42
C ARG A 255 -8.34 46.24 3.25
N SER A 256 -8.57 47.54 3.48
CA SER A 256 -9.15 48.44 2.47
C SER A 256 -8.33 48.53 1.18
N HIS A 257 -7.00 48.45 1.27
CA HIS A 257 -6.11 48.59 0.10
C HIS A 257 -6.10 47.33 -0.80
N ILE A 258 -6.37 46.14 -0.25
CA ILE A 258 -6.38 44.89 -1.03
C ILE A 258 -7.58 44.86 -1.98
N VAL A 259 -8.74 45.35 -1.54
CA VAL A 259 -9.96 45.43 -2.37
C VAL A 259 -9.77 46.42 -3.52
N ALA A 260 -9.15 47.58 -3.26
CA ALA A 260 -8.83 48.55 -4.31
C ALA A 260 -7.90 47.95 -5.39
N TRP A 261 -6.84 47.25 -4.99
CA TRP A 261 -5.91 46.61 -5.93
C TRP A 261 -6.56 45.50 -6.77
N ILE A 262 -7.45 44.70 -6.19
CA ILE A 262 -8.18 43.64 -6.91
C ILE A 262 -9.12 44.21 -7.99
N LEU A 263 -9.76 45.36 -7.72
CA LEU A 263 -10.66 46.01 -8.68
C LEU A 263 -9.92 46.72 -9.81
N ASP A 264 -8.73 47.26 -9.55
CA ASP A 264 -7.88 47.91 -10.56
C ASP A 264 -7.22 46.89 -11.52
N ALA A 265 -6.95 45.67 -11.04
CA ALA A 265 -6.23 44.62 -11.79
C ALA A 265 -7.08 43.86 -12.83
N TYR A 266 -8.41 43.92 -12.79
CA TYR A 266 -9.30 43.10 -13.66
C TYR A 266 -10.50 43.90 -14.22
N PRO A 267 -10.29 44.81 -15.20
CA PRO A 267 -11.34 45.71 -15.69
C PRO A 267 -12.42 45.10 -16.61
N PHE A 268 -12.39 43.80 -16.91
CA PHE A 268 -13.36 43.15 -17.83
C PHE A 268 -13.83 41.76 -17.38
N LEU A 269 -14.99 41.73 -16.70
CA LEU A 269 -15.90 40.60 -16.66
C LEU A 269 -17.34 41.13 -16.84
N PRO A 270 -18.18 40.53 -17.71
CA PRO A 270 -19.52 41.04 -17.98
C PRO A 270 -20.50 40.73 -16.83
N PRO A 271 -21.58 41.51 -16.67
CA PRO A 271 -22.59 41.27 -15.64
C PRO A 271 -23.37 39.98 -15.89
N LEU A 272 -23.69 39.28 -14.80
CA LEU A 272 -24.61 38.13 -14.80
C LEU A 272 -26.09 38.61 -14.87
N PRO A 273 -26.99 37.82 -15.48
CA PRO A 273 -28.37 38.23 -15.72
C PRO A 273 -29.29 38.09 -14.50
N ASP A 274 -30.30 38.95 -14.43
CA ASP A 274 -31.35 38.97 -13.41
C ASP A 274 -32.35 37.78 -13.51
N PRO A 275 -33.02 37.40 -12.39
CA PRO A 275 -33.97 36.29 -12.36
C PRO A 275 -35.30 36.60 -13.08
N PRO A 276 -35.95 35.59 -13.69
CA PRO A 276 -37.12 35.81 -14.53
C PRO A 276 -38.40 36.07 -13.73
N SER A 277 -39.12 37.13 -14.11
CA SER A 277 -40.52 37.37 -13.74
C SER A 277 -41.48 36.84 -14.83
N ALA A 278 -42.75 36.61 -14.47
CA ALA A 278 -43.66 35.76 -15.25
C ALA A 278 -44.49 36.47 -16.35
N THR A 279 -45.03 35.64 -17.26
CA THR A 279 -46.16 35.91 -18.21
C THR A 279 -45.87 36.88 -19.36
N THR A 280 -46.01 36.45 -20.63
CA THR A 280 -47.26 36.59 -21.41
C THR A 280 -47.24 35.67 -22.65
N GLN A 281 -48.42 35.30 -23.17
CA GLN A 281 -48.63 34.42 -24.32
C GLN A 281 -48.47 35.13 -25.69
N THR A 282 -48.16 34.41 -26.78
CA THR A 282 -49.01 34.38 -28.00
C THR A 282 -48.59 33.32 -29.04
N ASN A 283 -49.51 32.98 -29.96
CA ASN A 283 -49.50 31.79 -30.82
C ASN A 283 -48.84 31.95 -32.22
N ARG A 284 -48.29 30.84 -32.76
CA ARG A 284 -48.57 30.21 -34.10
C ARG A 284 -47.64 28.98 -34.28
N LEU A 285 -48.10 27.75 -34.57
CA LEU A 285 -48.67 27.21 -35.84
C LEU A 285 -47.68 27.40 -37.02
N THR A 286 -47.17 26.39 -37.75
CA THR A 286 -47.75 25.14 -38.33
C THR A 286 -46.61 24.15 -38.76
N ARG A 287 -46.77 22.89 -39.25
CA ARG A 287 -47.77 21.77 -39.09
C ARG A 287 -47.38 20.55 -39.97
N ARG A 288 -47.22 19.32 -39.39
CA ARG A 288 -47.10 17.98 -40.06
C ARG A 288 -45.77 17.70 -40.84
N LYS A 289 -45.36 16.45 -41.16
CA LYS A 289 -46.03 15.10 -41.16
C LYS A 289 -45.02 13.91 -41.02
N GLN A 290 -45.42 12.83 -40.35
CA GLN A 290 -44.87 11.44 -40.42
C GLN A 290 -45.79 10.57 -41.35
N PRO A 291 -45.47 9.33 -41.83
CA PRO A 291 -45.44 8.10 -40.98
C PRO A 291 -44.67 6.80 -41.44
N HIS A 292 -44.37 5.90 -40.46
CA HIS A 292 -44.57 4.41 -40.35
C HIS A 292 -44.23 3.41 -41.51
N THR A 293 -43.50 2.26 -41.35
CA THR A 293 -43.65 1.00 -40.53
C THR A 293 -44.82 0.08 -40.99
N PRO A 294 -44.99 -1.26 -40.67
CA PRO A 294 -44.52 -2.16 -39.57
C PRO A 294 -43.50 -3.26 -40.06
N THR A 295 -43.35 -4.56 -39.65
CA THR A 295 -44.15 -5.59 -38.90
C THR A 295 -43.27 -6.63 -38.14
N THR A 296 -43.75 -7.85 -37.80
CA THR A 296 -43.53 -8.45 -36.44
C THR A 296 -43.67 -10.01 -36.30
N MET A 297 -43.23 -10.58 -35.14
CA MET A 297 -43.64 -11.83 -34.42
C MET A 297 -42.87 -13.18 -34.55
N SER A 298 -43.13 -14.10 -33.59
CA SER A 298 -42.37 -15.32 -33.16
C SER A 298 -43.35 -16.48 -32.74
N PRO A 299 -43.02 -17.61 -32.02
CA PRO A 299 -41.77 -18.36 -31.77
C PRO A 299 -41.78 -19.91 -32.15
N PRO A 300 -41.68 -20.95 -31.26
CA PRO A 300 -40.71 -22.10 -31.30
C PRO A 300 -41.39 -23.52 -31.54
N PRO A 301 -40.90 -24.76 -31.18
CA PRO A 301 -39.68 -25.25 -30.45
C PRO A 301 -39.01 -26.63 -30.87
N LEU A 302 -37.98 -27.07 -30.09
CA LEU A 302 -37.53 -28.45 -29.69
C LEU A 302 -37.06 -29.58 -30.69
N SER A 303 -35.81 -30.05 -30.45
CA SER A 303 -35.23 -31.44 -30.43
C SER A 303 -35.33 -32.48 -31.59
N VAL A 304 -34.24 -33.26 -31.79
CA VAL A 304 -34.12 -34.77 -31.90
C VAL A 304 -32.83 -35.23 -32.67
N GLU A 305 -32.36 -36.45 -32.33
CA GLU A 305 -31.10 -37.19 -32.62
C GLU A 305 -30.77 -37.65 -34.09
N LEU A 306 -29.79 -38.59 -34.18
CA LEU A 306 -29.37 -39.52 -35.28
C LEU A 306 -28.08 -39.12 -36.07
N SER A 307 -27.21 -40.03 -36.58
CA SER A 307 -26.78 -41.41 -36.21
C SER A 307 -25.54 -41.84 -37.05
N PHE A 308 -24.74 -42.83 -36.58
CA PHE A 308 -23.67 -43.51 -37.37
C PHE A 308 -24.24 -44.69 -38.21
N PRO A 309 -23.63 -45.14 -39.34
CA PRO A 309 -22.42 -46.00 -39.42
C PRO A 309 -21.37 -45.52 -40.47
N ALA A 310 -20.11 -45.99 -40.62
CA ALA A 310 -19.29 -47.14 -40.16
C ALA A 310 -18.98 -48.23 -41.22
N ASP A 311 -17.70 -48.30 -41.65
CA ASP A 311 -16.97 -49.37 -42.38
C ASP A 311 -15.48 -48.91 -42.51
N ARG A 312 -14.43 -49.70 -42.75
CA ARG A 312 -14.07 -51.10 -42.39
C ARG A 312 -12.56 -51.32 -42.67
N ASP A 313 -11.90 -52.08 -41.78
CA ASP A 313 -10.59 -52.79 -41.80
C ASP A 313 -9.99 -53.29 -43.15
N PRO A 314 -8.76 -53.89 -43.19
CA PRO A 314 -7.59 -53.80 -42.25
C PRO A 314 -6.20 -53.73 -42.96
N ASP A 315 -5.10 -53.53 -42.23
CA ASP A 315 -3.97 -54.51 -42.12
C ASP A 315 -2.95 -54.11 -41.01
N ALA A 316 -2.04 -55.00 -40.60
CA ALA A 316 -1.37 -54.91 -39.28
C ALA A 316 0.16 -55.12 -39.21
N GLN A 317 0.83 -54.51 -38.20
CA GLN A 317 1.92 -55.10 -37.38
C GLN A 317 2.46 -54.14 -36.26
N GLY A 318 2.83 -54.67 -35.08
CA GLY A 318 3.65 -53.97 -34.05
C GLY A 318 2.98 -53.74 -32.67
N PRO A 319 3.62 -54.03 -31.50
CA PRO A 319 2.90 -54.16 -30.22
C PRO A 319 3.14 -53.11 -29.09
N SER A 320 2.02 -52.67 -28.50
CA SER A 320 1.71 -52.51 -27.05
C SER A 320 2.70 -51.91 -26.02
N PRO A 321 2.30 -50.79 -25.36
CA PRO A 321 2.63 -50.45 -23.98
C PRO A 321 1.41 -50.61 -23.00
N PRO A 322 1.61 -50.92 -21.71
CA PRO A 322 0.49 -51.24 -20.80
C PRO A 322 -0.11 -50.05 -20.02
N LYS A 323 -1.44 -49.91 -20.13
CA LYS A 323 -2.39 -49.56 -19.06
C LYS A 323 -2.20 -48.23 -18.28
N ARG A 324 -2.77 -47.15 -18.83
CA ARG A 324 -3.60 -46.24 -18.01
C ARG A 324 -4.93 -46.93 -17.67
N ARG A 325 -5.60 -46.55 -16.58
CA ARG A 325 -7.05 -46.70 -16.44
C ARG A 325 -7.61 -45.56 -15.58
N CYS A 326 -8.58 -44.82 -16.12
CA CYS A 326 -9.41 -43.88 -15.37
C CYS A 326 -10.65 -44.62 -14.82
N PHE A 327 -11.34 -44.04 -13.84
CA PHE A 327 -12.72 -44.39 -13.50
C PHE A 327 -13.47 -43.12 -13.08
N GLU A 328 -14.77 -43.08 -13.39
CA GLU A 328 -15.59 -41.87 -13.32
C GLU A 328 -16.25 -41.63 -11.95
N LEU A 329 -16.79 -40.44 -11.78
CA LEU A 329 -17.73 -40.12 -10.71
C LEU A 329 -19.10 -40.74 -11.00
N ASP A 330 -19.80 -41.15 -9.95
CA ASP A 330 -21.17 -40.65 -9.75
C ASP A 330 -21.43 -40.39 -8.24
N ARG A 331 -22.54 -39.72 -7.96
CA ARG A 331 -22.87 -39.03 -6.71
C ARG A 331 -23.55 -39.94 -5.69
N SER A 332 -23.31 -39.68 -4.40
CA SER A 332 -24.39 -39.39 -3.42
C SER A 332 -23.83 -39.21 -1.99
N ILE A 333 -24.74 -38.87 -1.06
CA ILE A 333 -24.60 -38.75 0.41
C ILE A 333 -24.15 -37.37 0.93
N SER A 334 -24.84 -36.95 2.00
CA SER A 334 -25.02 -35.56 2.44
C SER A 334 -23.99 -35.06 3.46
N PRO A 335 -23.80 -33.73 3.60
CA PRO A 335 -23.01 -33.15 4.69
C PRO A 335 -23.66 -33.38 6.06
N ARG A 336 -22.85 -33.66 7.09
CA ARG A 336 -23.29 -33.67 8.49
C ARG A 336 -23.28 -32.24 9.05
N GLN A 337 -24.36 -31.82 9.70
CA GLN A 337 -24.42 -30.59 10.48
C GLN A 337 -23.74 -30.76 11.86
N PRO A 338 -23.26 -29.66 12.47
CA PRO A 338 -22.94 -29.64 13.90
C PRO A 338 -24.22 -29.54 14.74
N ASN A 339 -24.29 -30.24 15.87
CA ASN A 339 -25.38 -30.09 16.85
C ASN A 339 -25.07 -28.92 17.82
N PRO A 340 -26.03 -28.02 18.09
CA PRO A 340 -25.91 -27.00 19.12
C PRO A 340 -26.59 -27.42 20.43
N SER A 341 -26.07 -26.96 21.58
CA SER A 341 -26.86 -26.69 22.79
C SER A 341 -26.09 -25.89 23.85
N ASN A 342 -26.84 -25.07 24.61
CA ASN A 342 -26.51 -24.40 25.86
C ASN A 342 -25.64 -23.12 25.82
N GLU A 343 -26.25 -22.03 25.38
CA GLU A 343 -26.14 -20.76 26.11
C GLU A 343 -27.12 -20.76 27.29
N GLU A 344 -26.70 -20.27 28.46
CA GLU A 344 -27.37 -19.14 29.17
C GLU A 344 -26.69 -18.86 30.53
N ARG A 345 -26.39 -17.58 30.80
CA ARG A 345 -26.50 -16.86 32.10
C ARG A 345 -25.72 -17.33 33.36
N LEU A 346 -25.33 -16.47 34.31
CA LEU A 346 -25.15 -15.00 34.33
C LEU A 346 -24.30 -14.61 35.58
N GLU A 347 -23.37 -13.66 35.42
CA GLU A 347 -22.87 -12.67 36.41
C GLU A 347 -22.20 -12.99 37.78
N GLN A 348 -21.38 -12.00 38.18
CA GLN A 348 -21.07 -11.48 39.53
C GLN A 348 -20.22 -12.26 40.55
N ALA A 349 -18.97 -11.77 40.70
CA ALA A 349 -18.26 -11.47 41.96
C ALA A 349 -17.91 -12.65 42.94
N THR A 350 -17.07 -12.50 43.97
CA THR A 350 -16.25 -11.39 44.49
C THR A 350 -14.76 -11.79 44.60
N ALA A 351 -13.89 -10.90 45.11
CA ALA A 351 -12.60 -11.30 45.67
C ALA A 351 -12.79 -12.06 47.00
N ASP A 352 -11.89 -13.01 47.31
CA ASP A 352 -10.86 -12.89 48.37
C ASP A 352 -10.00 -14.18 48.40
N THR A 353 -8.67 -14.15 48.38
CA THR A 353 -7.70 -13.66 49.39
C THR A 353 -7.38 -14.72 50.45
N SER A 354 -6.11 -15.15 50.44
CA SER A 354 -5.38 -15.79 51.55
C SER A 354 -5.76 -17.24 51.93
N LEU A 355 -4.97 -18.03 52.67
CA LEU A 355 -3.50 -18.17 52.90
C LEU A 355 -3.32 -19.46 53.74
N PHE A 356 -2.06 -19.92 53.96
CA PHE A 356 -1.67 -20.88 55.02
C PHE A 356 -2.28 -22.30 54.90
N THR A 357 -1.73 -23.41 55.43
CA THR A 357 -0.34 -23.87 55.70
C THR A 357 -0.35 -25.39 55.42
N GLY A 358 0.72 -26.18 55.40
CA GLY A 358 2.03 -26.13 56.05
C GLY A 358 2.33 -27.51 56.65
N ASP A 359 3.60 -27.81 56.88
CA ASP A 359 4.14 -29.05 57.48
C ASP A 359 3.84 -30.37 56.69
N ALA A 360 4.77 -31.32 56.49
CA ALA A 360 5.81 -31.93 57.34
C ALA A 360 5.20 -32.89 58.41
N SER A 361 5.71 -34.10 58.65
CA SER A 361 7.08 -34.61 58.54
C SER A 361 7.17 -36.14 58.34
N SER A 362 8.41 -36.67 58.17
CA SER A 362 8.89 -38.05 58.50
C SER A 362 8.18 -39.28 57.89
N LEU A 363 8.81 -40.16 57.08
CA LEU A 363 10.02 -41.00 57.26
C LEU A 363 9.81 -42.40 57.89
N THR A 364 9.43 -43.38 57.06
CA THR A 364 9.82 -44.82 57.06
C THR A 364 9.57 -45.37 55.63
N GLY A 365 10.16 -46.47 55.12
CA GLY A 365 11.25 -47.31 55.64
C GLY A 365 11.58 -48.52 54.73
N SER A 366 12.58 -48.37 53.85
CA SER A 366 13.34 -49.44 53.14
C SER A 366 12.69 -50.33 52.04
N ALA A 367 13.19 -50.15 50.79
CA ALA A 367 13.47 -51.16 49.74
C ALA A 367 12.33 -52.06 49.16
N ARG A 368 12.30 -52.44 47.87
CA ARG A 368 13.38 -52.77 46.91
C ARG A 368 13.00 -52.52 45.43
N ILE A 369 14.04 -52.29 44.60
CA ILE A 369 14.18 -52.61 43.16
C ILE A 369 13.06 -52.15 42.19
N GLY A 370 13.41 -51.21 41.29
CA GLY A 370 12.51 -50.82 40.19
C GLY A 370 12.90 -49.55 39.40
N VAL A 371 14.20 -49.30 39.16
CA VAL A 371 14.65 -48.03 38.51
C VAL A 371 14.45 -48.08 37.00
N VAL A 372 13.23 -47.77 36.55
CA VAL A 372 13.01 -47.28 35.18
C VAL A 372 13.53 -45.85 35.10
N SER A 373 14.54 -45.62 34.26
CA SER A 373 15.12 -44.28 34.04
C SER A 373 14.15 -43.41 33.24
N THR A 374 13.19 -42.79 33.93
CA THR A 374 12.41 -41.66 33.41
C THR A 374 13.33 -40.45 33.31
N SER A 375 14.11 -40.40 32.23
CA SER A 375 15.00 -39.28 31.92
C SER A 375 14.21 -37.98 32.03
N LYS A 376 14.66 -37.06 32.90
CA LYS A 376 14.08 -35.71 33.02
C LYS A 376 14.34 -34.96 31.71
N ARG A 377 13.44 -35.16 30.74
CA ARG A 377 13.48 -34.51 29.43
C ARG A 377 13.51 -33.02 29.69
N SER A 378 14.67 -32.41 29.47
CA SER A 378 14.87 -30.98 29.67
C SER A 378 13.78 -30.23 28.92
N LYS A 379 13.12 -29.29 29.62
CA LYS A 379 12.10 -28.44 28.98
C LYS A 379 12.77 -27.79 27.79
N SER A 380 12.33 -28.16 26.58
CA SER A 380 12.93 -27.70 25.34
C SER A 380 13.03 -26.18 25.40
N SER A 381 14.23 -25.65 25.14
CA SER A 381 14.40 -24.21 25.03
C SER A 381 13.39 -23.71 24.01
N ARG A 382 12.54 -22.75 24.40
CA ARG A 382 11.55 -22.17 23.49
C ARG A 382 12.32 -21.65 22.28
N THR A 383 12.06 -22.23 21.10
CA THR A 383 12.41 -21.60 19.84
C THR A 383 11.85 -20.19 19.87
N ARG A 384 12.74 -19.20 19.93
CA ARG A 384 12.38 -17.79 19.96
C ARG A 384 11.57 -17.51 18.69
N SER A 385 10.55 -16.66 18.78
CA SER A 385 9.72 -16.31 17.63
C SER A 385 10.60 -15.81 16.46
N PRO A 386 10.14 -15.97 15.20
CA PRO A 386 10.86 -15.44 14.04
C PRO A 386 11.20 -13.96 14.24
N ALA A 387 12.29 -13.50 13.62
CA ALA A 387 12.47 -12.06 13.38
C ALA A 387 11.32 -11.59 12.48
N LYS A 388 10.37 -10.85 13.04
CA LYS A 388 9.10 -10.51 12.34
C LYS A 388 9.22 -9.26 11.47
N ASP A 389 10.17 -8.40 11.80
CA ASP A 389 10.39 -7.12 11.14
C ASP A 389 11.90 -6.81 11.01
N MET A 390 12.22 -5.65 10.42
CA MET A 390 13.59 -5.18 10.25
C MET A 390 14.25 -4.72 11.57
N THR A 391 13.49 -4.46 12.63
CA THR A 391 14.02 -4.04 13.94
C THR A 391 14.68 -5.20 14.68
N ASP A 392 14.08 -6.39 14.63
CA ASP A 392 14.69 -7.63 15.15
C ASP A 392 16.10 -7.88 14.55
N LEU A 393 16.35 -7.46 13.31
CA LEU A 393 17.60 -7.67 12.58
C LEU A 393 18.72 -6.67 12.95
N GLN A 394 18.41 -5.61 13.70
CA GLN A 394 19.44 -4.75 14.32
C GLN A 394 20.19 -5.48 15.44
N LEU A 395 19.59 -6.52 16.02
CA LEU A 395 20.19 -7.37 17.07
C LEU A 395 20.97 -8.57 16.51
N ALA A 396 21.32 -8.55 15.21
CA ALA A 396 22.22 -9.51 14.60
C ALA A 396 23.70 -9.28 14.98
N GLU A 397 24.51 -10.33 14.84
CA GLU A 397 25.99 -10.33 15.00
C GLU A 397 26.67 -9.35 14.04
N LYS A 398 26.10 -9.17 12.84
CA LYS A 398 26.32 -8.01 11.97
C LYS A 398 24.96 -7.34 11.75
N PRO A 399 24.67 -6.18 12.37
CA PRO A 399 23.36 -5.55 12.30
C PRO A 399 22.90 -5.28 10.87
N ILE A 400 21.62 -5.53 10.58
CA ILE A 400 21.00 -5.17 9.31
C ILE A 400 20.12 -3.95 9.52
N THR A 401 20.26 -2.96 8.65
CA THR A 401 19.55 -1.67 8.72
C THR A 401 18.84 -1.36 7.41
N LYS A 402 17.82 -0.52 7.48
CA LYS A 402 17.02 -0.07 6.35
C LYS A 402 17.37 1.38 6.04
N VAL A 403 17.77 1.65 4.80
CA VAL A 403 18.24 2.97 4.33
C VAL A 403 17.38 3.39 3.15
N LEU A 404 16.94 4.65 3.09
CA LEU A 404 16.29 5.21 1.90
C LEU A 404 17.34 5.80 0.96
N LEU A 405 17.23 5.53 -0.34
CA LEU A 405 18.09 6.14 -1.36
C LEU A 405 17.73 7.61 -1.57
N THR A 406 18.58 8.50 -1.07
CA THR A 406 18.53 9.96 -1.25
C THR A 406 19.66 10.49 -2.14
N ALA A 407 20.79 9.78 -2.22
CA ALA A 407 21.95 10.15 -3.02
C ALA A 407 22.67 8.92 -3.62
N LEU A 408 23.30 9.08 -4.80
CA LEU A 408 23.89 7.97 -5.55
C LEU A 408 25.18 7.38 -4.93
N ASP A 409 25.81 8.10 -4.02
CA ASP A 409 27.00 7.68 -3.25
C ASP A 409 26.69 6.66 -2.15
N GLN A 410 25.42 6.50 -1.77
CA GLN A 410 24.97 5.39 -0.92
C GLN A 410 25.11 4.04 -1.62
N LEU A 411 25.00 4.00 -2.95
CA LEU A 411 25.15 2.80 -3.80
C LEU A 411 26.62 2.53 -4.13
N THR A 412 26.97 1.26 -4.34
CA THR A 412 28.29 0.91 -4.89
C THR A 412 28.32 1.11 -6.42
N PRO A 413 29.46 1.48 -7.04
CA PRO A 413 29.50 1.89 -8.45
C PRO A 413 28.96 0.87 -9.45
N ASP A 414 29.11 -0.41 -9.14
CA ASP A 414 28.65 -1.58 -9.88
C ASP A 414 27.12 -1.69 -10.05
N VAL A 415 26.32 -1.06 -9.17
CA VAL A 415 24.85 -1.02 -9.30
C VAL A 415 24.31 0.34 -9.74
N ILE A 416 25.15 1.39 -9.86
CA ILE A 416 24.68 2.72 -10.28
C ILE A 416 24.13 2.71 -11.72
N GLY A 417 24.68 1.89 -12.62
CA GLY A 417 24.13 1.67 -13.97
C GLY A 417 22.73 1.05 -13.89
N LEU A 418 22.65 -0.14 -13.30
CA LEU A 418 21.40 -0.88 -13.08
C LEU A 418 20.30 -0.01 -12.43
N PHE A 419 20.63 0.82 -11.43
CA PHE A 419 19.66 1.75 -10.84
C PHE A 419 19.17 2.82 -11.81
N ARG A 420 20.05 3.40 -12.64
CA ARG A 420 19.66 4.39 -13.66
C ARG A 420 18.74 3.79 -14.71
N ASP A 421 19.02 2.56 -15.13
CA ASP A 421 18.22 1.83 -16.13
C ASP A 421 16.86 1.43 -15.54
N SER A 422 16.85 0.91 -14.30
CA SER A 422 15.63 0.63 -13.53
C SER A 422 14.77 1.89 -13.35
N LYS A 423 15.39 3.06 -13.13
CA LYS A 423 14.72 4.36 -13.05
C LYS A 423 14.29 4.91 -14.42
N ALA A 424 14.92 4.47 -15.51
CA ALA A 424 14.45 4.76 -16.87
C ALA A 424 13.20 3.93 -17.20
N ALA A 425 13.19 2.63 -16.88
CA ALA A 425 12.03 1.76 -17.06
C ALA A 425 10.83 2.20 -16.19
N SER A 426 11.06 2.49 -14.90
CA SER A 426 10.07 3.11 -14.00
C SER A 426 9.55 4.46 -14.53
N GLY A 427 10.41 5.21 -15.23
CA GLY A 427 10.07 6.47 -15.92
C GLY A 427 9.60 6.32 -17.38
N LEU A 428 9.10 5.14 -17.78
CA LEU A 428 8.54 4.83 -19.11
C LEU A 428 9.48 5.11 -20.29
N ARG A 429 10.80 4.90 -20.12
CA ARG A 429 11.80 5.00 -21.19
C ARG A 429 12.44 3.65 -21.47
N GLY A 430 12.56 3.30 -22.75
CA GLY A 430 13.21 2.05 -23.19
C GLY A 430 12.52 0.77 -22.72
N ILE A 431 11.20 0.78 -22.52
CA ILE A 431 10.47 -0.35 -21.90
C ILE A 431 9.99 -1.42 -22.88
N ALA A 432 9.70 -1.06 -24.13
CA ALA A 432 9.04 -1.98 -25.07
C ALA A 432 9.67 -1.98 -26.48
N PRO A 433 9.59 -3.09 -27.24
CA PRO A 433 9.93 -3.10 -28.65
C PRO A 433 9.08 -2.13 -29.48
N ARG A 434 9.75 -1.38 -30.36
CA ARG A 434 9.13 -0.51 -31.35
C ARG A 434 8.23 -1.26 -32.34
N ALA A 435 8.53 -2.53 -32.61
CA ALA A 435 7.69 -3.42 -33.41
C ALA A 435 6.32 -3.74 -32.76
N ALA A 436 6.25 -3.81 -31.42
CA ALA A 436 5.00 -4.04 -30.69
C ALA A 436 4.16 -2.77 -30.49
N ARG A 437 4.70 -1.58 -30.81
CA ARG A 437 4.12 -0.26 -30.48
C ARG A 437 2.64 -0.16 -30.80
N GLU A 438 2.22 -0.44 -32.03
CA GLU A 438 0.83 -0.24 -32.44
C GLU A 438 -0.13 -1.12 -31.62
N GLY A 439 0.27 -2.36 -31.36
CA GLY A 439 -0.48 -3.29 -30.51
C GLY A 439 -0.45 -2.93 -29.02
N ILE A 440 0.58 -2.23 -28.53
CA ILE A 440 0.61 -1.68 -27.18
C ILE A 440 -0.34 -0.48 -27.09
N MET A 441 -0.21 0.50 -28.01
CA MET A 441 -1.04 1.71 -28.04
C MET A 441 -2.53 1.40 -28.23
N ALA A 442 -2.87 0.43 -29.08
CA ALA A 442 -4.24 -0.05 -29.25
C ALA A 442 -4.79 -0.88 -28.07
N GLY A 443 -3.97 -1.15 -27.04
CA GLY A 443 -4.32 -1.87 -25.82
C GLY A 443 -4.29 -1.02 -24.55
N LEU A 444 -4.06 0.30 -24.64
CA LEU A 444 -4.04 1.19 -23.47
C LEU A 444 -5.44 1.41 -22.91
N SER A 445 -5.58 1.29 -21.59
CA SER A 445 -6.77 1.65 -20.84
C SER A 445 -6.79 3.16 -20.52
N PRO A 446 -7.96 3.73 -20.12
CA PRO A 446 -8.04 5.12 -19.66
C PRO A 446 -7.29 5.44 -18.35
N LEU A 447 -6.61 4.45 -17.75
CA LEU A 447 -5.79 4.61 -16.54
C LEU A 447 -4.28 4.46 -16.84
N ASP A 448 -3.91 3.98 -18.03
CA ASP A 448 -2.50 3.84 -18.43
C ASP A 448 -1.88 5.20 -18.72
N SER A 449 -0.57 5.31 -18.45
CA SER A 449 0.19 6.52 -18.77
C SER A 449 0.46 6.64 -20.28
N GLU A 450 0.40 7.86 -20.80
CA GLU A 450 0.66 8.13 -22.22
C GLU A 450 2.09 7.77 -22.62
N LEU A 451 2.24 6.94 -23.66
CA LEU A 451 3.53 6.46 -24.15
C LEU A 451 4.09 7.38 -25.24
N THR A 452 5.25 7.96 -24.97
CA THR A 452 6.03 8.75 -25.95
C THR A 452 6.96 7.85 -26.78
N GLU A 453 7.55 8.38 -27.85
CA GLU A 453 8.57 7.67 -28.66
C GLU A 453 9.75 7.14 -27.83
N SER A 454 10.04 7.76 -26.68
CA SER A 454 11.14 7.36 -25.78
C SER A 454 10.85 6.06 -25.00
N ALA A 455 9.60 5.60 -24.98
CA ALA A 455 9.24 4.30 -24.39
C ALA A 455 9.70 3.10 -25.25
N PHE A 456 10.01 3.33 -26.54
CA PHE A 456 10.19 2.26 -27.52
C PHE A 456 11.63 2.12 -28.03
N TYR A 457 12.22 0.93 -27.91
CA TYR A 457 13.56 0.60 -28.43
C TYR A 457 13.50 -0.32 -29.66
N ASP A 458 14.59 -0.41 -30.41
CA ASP A 458 14.76 -1.40 -31.47
C ASP A 458 15.36 -2.70 -30.91
N ILE A 459 14.78 -3.86 -31.27
CA ILE A 459 15.26 -5.16 -30.78
C ILE A 459 16.65 -5.46 -31.32
N GLY A 460 16.94 -5.20 -32.61
CA GLY A 460 18.24 -5.51 -33.20
C GLY A 460 19.38 -4.77 -32.52
N SER A 461 19.16 -3.49 -32.23
CA SER A 461 20.06 -2.62 -31.46
C SER A 461 20.25 -3.16 -30.03
N TRP A 462 19.16 -3.41 -29.29
CA TRP A 462 19.25 -3.92 -27.92
C TRP A 462 19.97 -5.28 -27.86
N VAL A 463 19.67 -6.17 -28.80
CA VAL A 463 20.31 -7.49 -28.96
C VAL A 463 21.82 -7.37 -29.19
N SER A 464 22.24 -6.44 -30.04
CA SER A 464 23.65 -6.19 -30.33
C SER A 464 24.39 -5.51 -29.17
N GLU A 465 23.73 -4.61 -28.44
CA GLU A 465 24.31 -3.90 -27.28
C GLU A 465 24.47 -4.81 -26.06
N HIS A 466 23.53 -5.73 -25.85
CA HIS A 466 23.47 -6.55 -24.63
C HIS A 466 24.05 -7.97 -24.81
N GLU A 467 24.45 -8.33 -26.05
CA GLU A 467 24.97 -9.65 -26.44
C GLU A 467 24.04 -10.79 -26.03
N VAL A 468 22.82 -10.81 -26.58
CA VAL A 468 21.70 -11.71 -26.21
C VAL A 468 21.08 -12.37 -27.45
N GLY A 469 20.14 -13.30 -27.25
CA GLY A 469 19.24 -13.77 -28.31
C GLY A 469 18.14 -12.75 -28.62
N GLY A 470 17.64 -12.75 -29.85
CA GLY A 470 16.41 -12.05 -30.22
C GLY A 470 15.15 -12.85 -29.87
N TRP A 471 14.02 -12.17 -29.72
CA TRP A 471 12.70 -12.72 -29.43
C TRP A 471 11.65 -12.06 -30.33
N ASP A 472 10.44 -12.64 -30.43
CA ASP A 472 9.34 -12.05 -31.20
C ASP A 472 8.51 -11.06 -30.36
N ALA A 473 8.44 -9.81 -30.83
CA ALA A 473 7.76 -8.72 -30.15
C ALA A 473 6.23 -8.90 -30.05
N MET A 474 5.63 -9.68 -30.94
CA MET A 474 4.19 -9.90 -31.02
C MET A 474 3.75 -11.13 -30.22
N ASP A 475 4.61 -12.16 -30.11
CA ASP A 475 4.47 -13.23 -29.11
C ASP A 475 4.61 -12.65 -27.70
N GLU A 476 5.63 -11.82 -27.45
CA GLU A 476 5.81 -11.08 -26.20
C GLU A 476 4.57 -10.25 -25.84
N LEU A 477 4.07 -9.41 -26.76
CA LEU A 477 2.86 -8.62 -26.55
C LEU A 477 1.63 -9.49 -26.19
N ARG A 478 1.46 -10.64 -26.86
CA ARG A 478 0.36 -11.58 -26.60
C ARG A 478 0.51 -12.27 -25.25
N ALA A 479 1.73 -12.59 -24.84
CA ALA A 479 2.02 -13.19 -23.54
C ALA A 479 1.85 -12.18 -22.38
N LEU A 480 2.36 -10.96 -22.52
CA LEU A 480 2.26 -9.91 -21.49
C LEU A 480 0.82 -9.41 -21.28
N ARG A 481 0.00 -9.33 -22.34
CA ARG A 481 -1.46 -9.07 -22.20
C ARG A 481 -2.12 -10.14 -21.33
N LYS A 482 -1.84 -11.41 -21.60
CA LYS A 482 -2.37 -12.56 -20.84
C LYS A 482 -1.89 -12.57 -19.37
N ILE A 483 -0.71 -12.01 -19.08
CA ILE A 483 -0.23 -11.80 -17.70
C ILE A 483 -0.97 -10.64 -17.03
N ALA A 484 -1.22 -9.54 -17.75
CA ALA A 484 -2.02 -8.42 -17.25
C ALA A 484 -3.44 -8.85 -16.85
N ASP A 485 -4.14 -9.56 -17.74
CA ASP A 485 -5.48 -10.11 -17.47
C ASP A 485 -5.49 -10.99 -16.21
N ARG A 486 -4.52 -11.91 -16.10
CA ARG A 486 -4.35 -12.80 -14.94
C ARG A 486 -4.00 -12.07 -13.65
N SER A 487 -3.27 -10.96 -13.72
CA SER A 487 -2.90 -10.17 -12.54
C SER A 487 -4.06 -9.32 -12.03
N GLN A 488 -4.95 -8.86 -12.92
CA GLN A 488 -6.21 -8.22 -12.53
C GLN A 488 -7.14 -9.24 -11.87
N GLU A 489 -7.35 -10.39 -12.52
CA GLU A 489 -8.10 -11.53 -11.99
C GLU A 489 -7.55 -11.99 -10.62
N ALA A 490 -6.23 -12.14 -10.47
CA ALA A 490 -5.61 -12.60 -9.23
C ALA A 490 -5.81 -11.63 -8.05
N GLY A 491 -5.90 -10.32 -8.35
CA GLY A 491 -6.28 -9.30 -7.37
C GLY A 491 -7.77 -9.36 -7.02
N LEU A 492 -8.65 -9.41 -8.03
CA LEU A 492 -10.11 -9.45 -7.83
C LEU A 492 -10.59 -10.69 -7.08
N LEU A 493 -9.92 -11.84 -7.30
CA LEU A 493 -10.24 -13.11 -6.64
C LEU A 493 -9.45 -13.35 -5.34
N ASN A 494 -8.61 -12.40 -4.90
CA ASN A 494 -7.73 -12.52 -3.73
C ASN A 494 -6.94 -13.84 -3.70
N LEU A 495 -6.30 -14.19 -4.83
CA LEU A 495 -5.59 -15.45 -4.97
C LEU A 495 -4.38 -15.55 -4.01
N THR A 496 -4.04 -16.78 -3.64
CA THR A 496 -2.93 -17.09 -2.73
C THR A 496 -1.57 -16.83 -3.36
N GLU A 497 -0.54 -16.64 -2.53
CA GLU A 497 0.85 -16.38 -2.95
C GLU A 497 1.39 -17.39 -3.99
N PRO A 498 1.22 -18.72 -3.84
CA PRO A 498 1.63 -19.68 -4.88
C PRO A 498 0.82 -19.57 -6.19
N ALA A 499 -0.44 -19.13 -6.11
CA ALA A 499 -1.29 -18.94 -7.28
C ALA A 499 -0.96 -17.65 -8.05
N TRP A 500 -0.50 -16.59 -7.37
CA TRP A 500 0.15 -15.45 -8.01
C TRP A 500 1.44 -15.88 -8.70
N ASN A 501 2.29 -16.62 -8.00
CA ASN A 501 3.60 -17.05 -8.49
C ASN A 501 3.48 -17.85 -9.80
N ALA A 502 2.68 -18.91 -9.84
CA ALA A 502 2.50 -19.75 -11.03
C ALA A 502 1.64 -19.13 -12.16
N ARG A 503 0.84 -18.08 -11.90
CA ARG A 503 0.01 -17.42 -12.94
C ARG A 503 0.67 -16.20 -13.54
N VAL A 504 1.42 -15.44 -12.75
CA VAL A 504 1.87 -14.08 -13.05
C VAL A 504 3.40 -13.98 -13.00
N HIS A 505 4.04 -14.33 -11.88
CA HIS A 505 5.46 -14.02 -11.66
C HIS A 505 6.40 -14.94 -12.42
N GLU A 506 6.18 -16.26 -12.34
CA GLU A 506 6.98 -17.27 -13.05
C GLU A 506 6.91 -17.09 -14.58
N PRO A 507 5.72 -16.94 -15.22
CA PRO A 507 5.64 -16.63 -16.65
C PRO A 507 6.24 -15.28 -17.07
N LEU A 508 6.32 -14.31 -16.17
CA LEU A 508 6.96 -13.01 -16.44
C LEU A 508 8.49 -13.11 -16.41
N LEU A 509 9.02 -13.94 -15.49
CA LEU A 509 10.45 -14.28 -15.43
C LEU A 509 10.89 -15.06 -16.67
N ASP A 510 10.05 -15.99 -17.18
CA ASP A 510 10.31 -16.68 -18.46
C ASP A 510 10.52 -15.69 -19.62
N ILE A 511 9.53 -14.81 -19.86
CA ILE A 511 9.56 -13.83 -20.97
C ILE A 511 10.73 -12.84 -20.82
N ALA A 512 11.00 -12.39 -19.61
CA ALA A 512 12.09 -11.45 -19.37
C ALA A 512 13.47 -12.10 -19.57
N LEU A 513 13.63 -13.38 -19.23
CA LEU A 513 14.93 -14.07 -19.25
C LEU A 513 15.21 -14.89 -20.52
N GLU A 514 14.20 -15.15 -21.37
CA GLU A 514 14.36 -15.83 -22.68
C GLU A 514 15.57 -15.31 -23.51
N PRO A 515 15.82 -14.00 -23.66
CA PRO A 515 16.97 -13.49 -24.42
C PRO A 515 18.35 -13.93 -23.89
N PHE A 516 18.46 -14.35 -22.63
CA PHE A 516 19.72 -14.78 -22.04
C PHE A 516 20.03 -16.27 -22.28
N GLY A 517 19.06 -17.03 -22.78
CA GLY A 517 19.20 -18.46 -23.10
C GLY A 517 19.66 -19.28 -21.89
N ASN A 518 20.63 -20.18 -22.10
CA ASN A 518 21.17 -21.04 -21.04
C ASN A 518 22.18 -20.34 -20.10
N ARG A 519 22.45 -19.03 -20.27
CA ARG A 519 23.41 -18.30 -19.41
C ARG A 519 22.79 -17.92 -18.07
N LEU A 520 21.48 -17.66 -18.05
CA LEU A 520 20.71 -17.40 -16.84
C LEU A 520 19.58 -18.42 -16.69
N SER A 521 19.05 -18.55 -15.48
CA SER A 521 17.76 -19.21 -15.22
C SER A 521 17.11 -18.60 -13.99
N HIS A 522 15.79 -18.65 -13.90
CA HIS A 522 15.07 -18.45 -12.64
C HIS A 522 14.64 -19.81 -12.06
N TRP A 523 14.38 -19.84 -10.75
CA TRP A 523 13.92 -21.04 -10.04
C TRP A 523 12.95 -20.66 -8.93
N ASP A 524 11.88 -21.45 -8.75
CA ASP A 524 11.16 -21.55 -7.47
C ASP A 524 12.14 -22.08 -6.41
N VAL A 525 12.31 -21.30 -5.35
CA VAL A 525 13.14 -21.63 -4.19
C VAL A 525 12.35 -21.56 -2.86
N THR A 526 11.01 -21.60 -2.93
CA THR A 526 10.05 -21.57 -1.80
C THR A 526 10.28 -22.64 -0.73
N ARG A 527 11.08 -23.66 -1.05
CA ARG A 527 11.45 -24.80 -0.17
C ARG A 527 12.96 -24.92 0.05
N ALA A 528 13.77 -24.00 -0.46
CA ALA A 528 15.21 -24.00 -0.28
C ALA A 528 15.58 -23.40 1.08
N SER A 529 16.12 -24.22 1.98
CA SER A 529 16.54 -23.77 3.30
C SER A 529 18.00 -23.31 3.31
N VAL A 530 18.30 -22.29 4.12
CA VAL A 530 19.67 -21.84 4.39
C VAL A 530 20.41 -22.93 5.16
N ASN A 531 21.59 -23.33 4.69
CA ASN A 531 22.45 -24.26 5.41
C ASN A 531 22.91 -23.60 6.72
N ARG A 532 22.71 -24.28 7.86
CA ARG A 532 22.84 -23.68 9.21
C ARG A 532 24.13 -22.89 9.46
N GLN A 533 25.26 -23.34 8.91
CA GLN A 533 26.56 -22.67 9.04
C GLN A 533 26.61 -21.25 8.44
N TYR A 534 25.73 -20.93 7.48
CA TYR A 534 25.64 -19.61 6.83
C TYR A 534 24.58 -18.68 7.43
N LEU A 535 23.73 -19.16 8.35
CA LEU A 535 22.87 -18.27 9.13
C LEU A 535 23.73 -17.29 9.94
N GLY A 536 23.29 -16.04 10.04
CA GLY A 536 23.83 -15.11 11.04
C GLY A 536 23.39 -15.52 12.45
N LYS A 537 24.08 -15.03 13.48
CA LYS A 537 23.62 -15.15 14.87
C LYS A 537 22.92 -13.87 15.32
N HIS A 538 22.04 -14.00 16.30
CA HIS A 538 21.57 -12.91 17.16
C HIS A 538 22.62 -12.65 18.25
N GLN A 539 22.77 -11.41 18.72
CA GLN A 539 23.78 -11.00 19.71
C GLN A 539 23.73 -11.80 21.03
N SER A 540 22.58 -12.38 21.37
CA SER A 540 22.42 -13.32 22.50
C SER A 540 22.88 -14.77 22.21
N GLY A 541 23.68 -15.00 21.17
CA GLY A 541 24.33 -16.28 20.86
C GLY A 541 23.47 -17.36 20.18
N GLY A 542 22.20 -17.07 19.84
CA GLY A 542 21.33 -17.99 19.09
C GLY A 542 21.43 -17.77 17.58
N ASP A 543 21.19 -18.81 16.79
CA ASP A 543 21.07 -18.67 15.32
C ASP A 543 19.86 -17.80 14.96
N LEU A 544 19.98 -16.96 13.93
CA LEU A 544 18.82 -16.31 13.30
C LEU A 544 17.94 -17.40 12.64
N GLN A 545 16.62 -17.23 12.67
CA GLN A 545 15.73 -18.17 12.00
C GLN A 545 15.98 -18.17 10.49
N ALA A 546 16.16 -19.36 9.91
CA ALA A 546 16.18 -19.53 8.46
C ALA A 546 14.86 -19.02 7.86
N LYS A 547 14.97 -17.93 7.11
CA LYS A 547 13.92 -17.41 6.22
C LYS A 547 14.29 -17.80 4.79
N MET A 548 13.29 -18.23 4.02
CA MET A 548 13.40 -18.59 2.61
C MET A 548 12.88 -17.40 1.77
N VAL A 549 13.11 -17.44 0.46
CA VAL A 549 12.51 -16.53 -0.52
C VAL A 549 11.79 -17.35 -1.59
N ASP A 550 11.04 -16.72 -2.48
CA ASP A 550 10.21 -17.44 -3.46
C ASP A 550 10.95 -17.75 -4.76
N PHE A 551 11.72 -16.80 -5.30
CA PHE A 551 12.50 -17.02 -6.52
C PHE A 551 13.95 -16.54 -6.40
N CYS A 552 14.83 -17.14 -7.19
CA CYS A 552 16.18 -16.64 -7.45
C CYS A 552 16.48 -16.63 -8.95
N ILE A 553 17.21 -15.62 -9.41
CA ILE A 553 17.85 -15.62 -10.74
C ILE A 553 19.30 -16.08 -10.54
N THR A 554 19.72 -17.06 -11.34
CA THR A 554 21.02 -17.74 -11.23
C THR A 554 21.84 -17.64 -12.51
N LEU A 555 23.16 -17.68 -12.35
CA LEU A 555 24.09 -17.93 -13.45
C LEU A 555 24.08 -19.45 -13.76
N SER A 556 23.68 -19.80 -14.98
CA SER A 556 23.40 -21.17 -15.39
C SER A 556 24.34 -21.74 -16.45
N GLU A 557 25.20 -20.90 -17.03
CA GLU A 557 26.07 -21.22 -18.16
C GLU A 557 26.87 -22.53 -17.93
N PRO A 558 26.80 -23.54 -18.83
CA PRO A 558 27.43 -24.85 -18.60
C PRO A 558 28.96 -24.80 -18.39
N THR A 559 29.63 -23.81 -18.99
CA THR A 559 31.06 -23.50 -18.82
C THR A 559 31.37 -23.09 -17.37
N LEU A 560 30.58 -22.17 -16.82
CA LEU A 560 30.71 -21.66 -15.44
C LEU A 560 30.52 -22.77 -14.41
N GLN A 561 29.59 -23.70 -14.65
CA GLN A 561 29.35 -24.85 -13.76
C GLN A 561 30.61 -25.73 -13.57
N HIS A 562 31.45 -25.86 -14.59
CA HIS A 562 32.70 -26.61 -14.49
C HIS A 562 33.69 -25.97 -13.50
N ASP A 563 33.83 -24.65 -13.53
CA ASP A 563 34.70 -23.90 -12.62
C ASP A 563 34.09 -23.79 -11.20
N VAL A 564 32.77 -23.72 -11.08
CA VAL A 564 32.07 -23.89 -9.80
C VAL A 564 32.40 -25.24 -9.14
N TRP A 565 32.35 -26.35 -9.88
CA TRP A 565 32.71 -27.66 -9.33
C TRP A 565 34.20 -27.78 -8.97
N LYS A 566 35.12 -27.20 -9.77
CA LYS A 566 36.54 -27.10 -9.39
C LYS A 566 36.71 -26.32 -8.08
N ARG A 567 36.04 -25.19 -7.93
CA ARG A 567 36.13 -24.34 -6.74
C ARG A 567 35.61 -25.05 -5.50
N LEU A 568 34.49 -25.74 -5.61
CA LEU A 568 33.91 -26.53 -4.52
C LEU A 568 34.80 -27.71 -4.13
N ALA A 569 35.44 -28.40 -5.09
CA ALA A 569 36.40 -29.46 -4.78
C ALA A 569 37.62 -28.99 -3.96
N ARG A 570 37.92 -27.68 -3.95
CA ARG A 570 38.95 -27.03 -3.11
C ARG A 570 38.42 -26.38 -1.83
N ALA A 571 37.11 -26.41 -1.59
CA ALA A 571 36.49 -25.70 -0.46
C ALA A 571 36.28 -26.63 0.74
N ASN A 572 36.57 -26.13 1.95
CA ASN A 572 36.34 -26.87 3.21
C ASN A 572 34.86 -27.25 3.42
N ASP A 573 33.94 -26.43 2.89
CA ASP A 573 32.57 -26.84 2.61
C ASP A 573 32.37 -26.91 1.09
N ASN A 574 32.14 -28.12 0.57
CA ASN A 574 32.03 -28.41 -0.86
C ASN A 574 30.58 -28.72 -1.32
N HIS A 575 29.59 -28.54 -0.44
CA HIS A 575 28.22 -28.97 -0.71
C HIS A 575 27.52 -28.12 -1.78
N SER A 576 27.72 -26.80 -1.78
CA SER A 576 27.03 -25.84 -2.65
C SER A 576 27.84 -24.56 -2.85
N ILE A 577 27.78 -23.95 -4.05
CA ILE A 577 28.34 -22.61 -4.28
C ILE A 577 27.56 -21.54 -3.52
N ASN A 578 26.25 -21.75 -3.33
CA ASN A 578 25.36 -20.86 -2.59
C ASN A 578 25.27 -21.26 -1.10
N HIS A 579 24.56 -20.44 -0.34
CA HIS A 579 24.32 -20.64 1.10
C HIS A 579 23.25 -21.72 1.40
N THR A 580 22.67 -22.33 0.37
CA THR A 580 21.67 -23.41 0.43
C THR A 580 22.11 -24.58 -0.44
N SER A 581 21.82 -25.83 -0.03
CA SER A 581 22.19 -27.05 -0.76
C SER A 581 21.08 -27.65 -1.63
N THR A 582 20.02 -26.90 -1.93
CA THR A 582 18.96 -27.33 -2.86
C THR A 582 19.47 -27.36 -4.31
N ASN A 583 19.10 -28.38 -5.10
CA ASN A 583 19.36 -28.39 -6.54
C ASN A 583 18.39 -27.44 -7.27
N PRO A 584 18.81 -26.71 -8.31
CA PRO A 584 20.15 -26.69 -8.94
C PRO A 584 21.12 -25.67 -8.30
N LEU A 585 20.69 -24.93 -7.28
CA LEU A 585 21.48 -23.91 -6.56
C LEU A 585 22.80 -24.44 -5.97
N ARG A 586 23.02 -25.75 -5.92
CA ARG A 586 24.34 -26.34 -5.59
C ARG A 586 25.45 -25.91 -6.54
N SER A 587 25.16 -25.74 -7.83
CA SER A 587 26.15 -25.42 -8.88
C SER A 587 25.83 -24.20 -9.74
N GLN A 588 24.66 -23.59 -9.56
CA GLN A 588 24.27 -22.35 -10.26
C GLN A 588 24.27 -21.16 -9.28
N PRO A 589 25.28 -20.27 -9.33
CA PRO A 589 25.39 -19.12 -8.42
C PRO A 589 24.16 -18.20 -8.48
N ILE A 590 23.62 -17.82 -7.33
CA ILE A 590 22.52 -16.84 -7.24
C ILE A 590 23.10 -15.45 -7.55
N ALA A 591 22.44 -14.72 -8.46
CA ALA A 591 22.77 -13.33 -8.79
C ALA A 591 21.71 -12.34 -8.24
N VAL A 592 20.44 -12.75 -8.22
CA VAL A 592 19.31 -11.93 -7.74
C VAL A 592 18.38 -12.81 -6.88
N SER A 593 17.79 -12.24 -5.83
CA SER A 593 16.78 -12.93 -5.00
C SER A 593 15.48 -12.13 -4.93
N ILE A 594 14.36 -12.83 -4.96
CA ILE A 594 13.02 -12.27 -5.12
C ILE A 594 12.10 -12.85 -4.04
N GLU A 595 11.49 -11.97 -3.26
CA GLU A 595 10.42 -12.28 -2.31
C GLU A 595 9.11 -11.78 -2.88
N THR A 596 8.09 -12.63 -2.89
CA THR A 596 6.75 -12.34 -3.37
C THR A 596 5.78 -12.37 -2.21
N LYS A 597 4.79 -11.49 -2.20
CA LYS A 597 3.68 -11.48 -1.24
C LYS A 597 2.38 -11.25 -1.98
N ILE A 598 1.25 -11.68 -1.41
CA ILE A 598 -0.07 -11.19 -1.83
C ILE A 598 -0.15 -9.65 -1.69
N PRO A 599 -1.11 -8.95 -2.34
CA PRO A 599 -1.19 -7.48 -2.28
C PRO A 599 -1.07 -6.90 -0.87
N ASP A 600 -1.84 -7.43 0.09
CA ASP A 600 -1.88 -6.99 1.49
C ASP A 600 -0.81 -7.65 2.39
N GLY A 601 0.13 -8.40 1.82
CA GLY A 601 1.14 -9.14 2.55
C GLY A 601 2.23 -8.25 3.17
N SER A 602 2.78 -8.70 4.30
CA SER A 602 3.67 -7.88 5.15
C SER A 602 4.98 -7.49 4.45
N ILE A 603 5.07 -6.21 4.07
CA ILE A 603 6.24 -5.57 3.45
C ILE A 603 7.49 -5.69 4.34
N GLU A 604 7.38 -5.44 5.64
CA GLU A 604 8.54 -5.50 6.54
C GLU A 604 8.94 -6.95 6.89
N GLU A 605 8.01 -7.91 6.81
CA GLU A 605 8.36 -9.34 6.92
C GLU A 605 9.14 -9.81 5.69
N ALA A 606 8.71 -9.41 4.50
CA ALA A 606 9.37 -9.66 3.23
C ALA A 606 10.78 -9.04 3.17
N LYS A 607 10.93 -7.78 3.60
CA LYS A 607 12.24 -7.13 3.77
C LYS A 607 13.13 -7.90 4.74
N ALA A 608 12.57 -8.42 5.83
CA ALA A 608 13.31 -9.26 6.78
C ALA A 608 13.66 -10.66 6.21
N GLN A 609 12.86 -11.23 5.29
CA GLN A 609 13.17 -12.47 4.57
C GLN A 609 14.35 -12.27 3.61
N LEU A 610 14.25 -11.31 2.69
CA LEU A 610 15.34 -10.92 1.78
C LEU A 610 16.64 -10.64 2.55
N SER A 611 16.55 -9.87 3.64
CA SER A 611 17.69 -9.52 4.48
C SER A 611 18.41 -10.72 5.09
N VAL A 612 17.68 -11.68 5.66
CA VAL A 612 18.28 -12.88 6.28
C VAL A 612 18.84 -13.83 5.22
N TRP A 613 18.10 -14.04 4.13
CA TRP A 613 18.53 -14.87 3.00
C TRP A 613 19.83 -14.35 2.38
N VAL A 614 19.85 -13.08 1.98
CA VAL A 614 20.99 -12.51 1.27
C VAL A 614 22.16 -12.18 2.21
N THR A 615 21.95 -11.88 3.49
CA THR A 615 23.07 -11.83 4.46
C THR A 615 23.74 -13.20 4.63
N SER A 616 22.96 -14.29 4.58
CA SER A 616 23.49 -15.66 4.54
C SER A 616 24.24 -15.95 3.24
N HIS A 617 23.76 -15.41 2.10
CA HIS A 617 24.46 -15.45 0.81
C HIS A 617 25.82 -14.73 0.86
N LEU A 618 25.87 -13.49 1.35
CA LEU A 618 27.13 -12.74 1.55
C LEU A 618 28.10 -13.54 2.42
N LYS A 619 27.62 -14.14 3.52
CA LYS A 619 28.45 -14.99 4.39
C LYS A 619 29.02 -16.20 3.65
N ARG A 620 28.27 -16.84 2.74
CA ARG A 620 28.84 -17.89 1.87
C ARG A 620 29.92 -17.35 0.94
N LEU A 621 29.65 -16.25 0.22
CA LEU A 621 30.61 -15.66 -0.72
C LEU A 621 31.94 -15.34 -0.02
N ARG A 622 31.91 -14.70 1.16
CA ARG A 622 33.13 -14.45 1.98
C ARG A 622 33.90 -15.74 2.30
N THR A 623 33.22 -16.84 2.63
CA THR A 623 33.90 -18.14 2.90
C THR A 623 34.54 -18.78 1.67
N LEU A 624 34.13 -18.40 0.46
CA LEU A 624 34.70 -18.88 -0.80
C LEU A 624 35.75 -17.93 -1.39
N SER A 625 35.80 -16.66 -0.99
CA SER A 625 36.78 -15.67 -1.47
C SER A 625 38.23 -15.90 -1.01
N GLY A 626 38.50 -16.98 -0.27
CA GLY A 626 39.83 -17.61 -0.16
C GLY A 626 40.94 -16.86 0.58
N THR A 627 40.74 -15.58 0.94
CA THR A 627 41.75 -14.73 1.57
C THR A 627 41.68 -14.82 3.11
N SER A 628 42.84 -14.80 3.77
CA SER A 628 42.98 -15.25 5.17
C SER A 628 42.67 -14.18 6.23
N GLN A 629 41.67 -13.32 6.02
CA GLN A 629 41.33 -12.22 6.94
C GLN A 629 39.81 -12.11 7.18
N SER A 630 39.43 -11.82 8.43
CA SER A 630 38.04 -11.83 8.92
C SER A 630 37.13 -10.69 8.43
N HIS A 631 37.62 -9.84 7.52
CA HIS A 631 36.98 -8.58 7.13
C HIS A 631 36.90 -8.37 5.61
N ILE A 632 36.86 -9.45 4.82
CA ILE A 632 36.69 -9.34 3.36
C ILE A 632 35.25 -8.93 3.05
N LYS A 633 35.11 -7.72 2.52
CA LYS A 633 33.86 -7.17 2.01
C LYS A 633 33.47 -7.81 0.68
N VAL A 634 32.21 -8.23 0.55
CA VAL A 634 31.63 -8.51 -0.77
C VAL A 634 31.36 -7.17 -1.43
N ASN A 635 32.26 -6.76 -2.33
CA ASN A 635 32.22 -5.42 -2.90
C ASN A 635 31.00 -5.08 -3.78
N PRO A 636 30.39 -5.98 -4.58
CA PRO A 636 29.17 -5.63 -5.30
C PRO A 636 27.98 -5.59 -4.35
N SER A 637 27.12 -4.59 -4.53
CA SER A 637 25.80 -4.58 -3.89
C SER A 637 24.90 -5.57 -4.61
N LEU A 638 24.22 -6.44 -3.86
CA LEU A 638 23.35 -7.45 -4.46
C LEU A 638 21.95 -6.86 -4.66
N PRO A 639 21.38 -6.85 -5.88
CA PRO A 639 20.00 -6.48 -6.11
C PRO A 639 19.07 -7.52 -5.47
N VAL A 640 18.06 -7.03 -4.76
CA VAL A 640 16.99 -7.86 -4.20
C VAL A 640 15.64 -7.25 -4.55
N ILE A 641 14.68 -8.09 -4.87
CA ILE A 641 13.37 -7.67 -5.40
C ILE A 641 12.28 -8.05 -4.40
N GLN A 642 11.38 -7.11 -4.15
CA GLN A 642 10.16 -7.33 -3.40
C GLN A 642 8.97 -7.17 -4.35
N VAL A 643 8.05 -8.15 -4.37
CA VAL A 643 6.84 -8.14 -5.20
C VAL A 643 5.61 -8.23 -4.29
N ASN A 644 4.71 -7.25 -4.35
CA ASN A 644 3.46 -7.24 -3.57
C ASN A 644 2.25 -7.30 -4.51
N GLY A 645 1.67 -8.50 -4.65
CA GLY A 645 0.69 -8.81 -5.68
C GLY A 645 1.28 -8.47 -7.03
N SER A 646 0.75 -7.43 -7.66
CA SER A 646 1.23 -6.97 -8.97
C SER A 646 2.47 -6.06 -8.93
N MET A 647 2.85 -5.50 -7.79
CA MET A 647 3.77 -4.35 -7.71
C MET A 647 5.23 -4.78 -7.47
N TRP A 648 6.16 -4.39 -8.36
CA TRP A 648 7.58 -4.77 -8.28
C TRP A 648 8.44 -3.61 -7.76
N THR A 649 9.28 -3.86 -6.75
CA THR A 649 10.13 -2.84 -6.10
C THR A 649 11.58 -3.31 -5.97
N LEU A 650 12.52 -2.45 -6.35
CA LEU A 650 13.97 -2.70 -6.31
C LEU A 650 14.60 -2.21 -5.00
N PHE A 651 15.43 -3.08 -4.43
CA PHE A 651 16.32 -2.78 -3.31
C PHE A 651 17.74 -3.23 -3.66
N PHE A 652 18.73 -2.63 -2.99
CA PHE A 652 20.10 -3.14 -2.99
C PHE A 652 20.51 -3.51 -1.57
N LEU A 653 21.11 -4.69 -1.40
CA LEU A 653 21.71 -5.10 -0.14
C LEU A 653 23.23 -4.98 -0.25
N LYS A 654 23.79 -4.09 0.57
CA LYS A 654 25.19 -3.66 0.53
C LYS A 654 25.94 -4.18 1.76
N ASP A 655 27.09 -4.79 1.52
CA ASP A 655 28.01 -5.22 2.58
C ASP A 655 28.84 -4.03 3.06
N GLY A 656 28.33 -3.30 4.07
CA GLY A 656 29.15 -2.35 4.83
C GLY A 656 30.16 -3.09 5.70
N ASP A 657 31.04 -2.40 6.42
CA ASP A 657 32.07 -3.09 7.22
C ASP A 657 31.49 -3.63 8.54
N GLU A 658 30.87 -2.76 9.35
CA GLU A 658 30.25 -3.09 10.64
C GLU A 658 28.80 -3.61 10.51
N MET A 659 28.12 -3.27 9.41
CA MET A 659 26.67 -3.42 9.24
C MET A 659 26.30 -3.80 7.80
N VAL A 660 25.08 -4.29 7.60
CA VAL A 660 24.47 -4.52 6.29
C VAL A 660 23.40 -3.46 6.05
N GLU A 661 23.42 -2.84 4.87
CA GLU A 661 22.43 -1.83 4.48
C GLU A 661 21.47 -2.41 3.45
N LEU A 662 20.19 -2.49 3.77
CA LEU A 662 19.10 -2.71 2.81
C LEU A 662 18.62 -1.33 2.31
N ILE A 663 19.06 -0.97 1.11
CA ILE A 663 18.77 0.32 0.48
C ILE A 663 17.48 0.22 -0.33
N GLU A 664 16.44 0.92 0.13
CA GLU A 664 15.14 1.07 -0.54
C GLU A 664 15.24 2.13 -1.64
N THR A 665 14.92 1.76 -2.89
CA THR A 665 15.22 2.61 -4.06
C THR A 665 14.00 3.11 -4.83
N ILE A 666 13.30 2.24 -5.56
CA ILE A 666 12.27 2.64 -6.52
C ILE A 666 11.28 1.51 -6.81
N SER A 667 10.01 1.88 -7.00
CA SER A 667 9.01 0.98 -7.57
C SER A 667 9.10 1.01 -9.10
N ILE A 668 9.17 -0.16 -9.71
CA ILE A 668 9.45 -0.35 -11.14
C ILE A 668 8.18 -0.20 -11.99
N GLY A 669 7.08 -0.79 -11.52
CA GLY A 669 5.83 -0.90 -12.26
C GLY A 669 4.98 -2.05 -11.71
N ASP A 670 3.78 -2.20 -12.27
CA ASP A 670 2.85 -3.27 -11.91
C ASP A 670 2.66 -4.31 -13.03
N THR A 671 2.14 -5.48 -12.69
CA THR A 671 1.75 -6.51 -13.67
C THR A 671 0.25 -6.48 -14.03
N LYS A 672 -0.52 -5.45 -13.64
CA LYS A 672 -1.96 -5.32 -13.97
C LYS A 672 -2.18 -4.60 -15.31
N SER A 673 -1.26 -3.74 -15.70
CA SER A 673 -1.25 -3.01 -16.96
C SER A 673 -0.32 -3.66 -17.98
N ILE A 674 -0.63 -3.53 -19.29
CA ILE A 674 0.32 -3.93 -20.33
C ILE A 674 1.58 -3.06 -20.31
N VAL A 675 1.43 -1.78 -19.95
CA VAL A 675 2.54 -0.84 -19.79
C VAL A 675 3.48 -1.28 -18.67
N GLY A 676 2.94 -1.51 -17.47
CA GLY A 676 3.71 -1.97 -16.31
C GLY A 676 4.40 -3.32 -16.54
N CYS A 677 3.72 -4.27 -17.21
CA CYS A 677 4.36 -5.52 -17.64
C CYS A 677 5.64 -5.26 -18.46
N TYR A 678 5.64 -4.30 -19.39
CA TYR A 678 6.85 -3.92 -20.13
C TYR A 678 7.90 -3.20 -19.25
N GLN A 679 7.49 -2.38 -18.27
CA GLN A 679 8.43 -1.80 -17.30
C GLN A 679 9.17 -2.88 -16.51
N VAL A 680 8.45 -3.91 -16.04
CA VAL A 680 9.02 -5.02 -15.26
C VAL A 680 9.89 -5.92 -16.14
N VAL A 681 9.48 -6.22 -17.39
CA VAL A 681 10.32 -6.97 -18.35
C VAL A 681 11.63 -6.24 -18.65
N ALA A 682 11.58 -4.94 -18.93
CA ALA A 682 12.78 -4.14 -19.20
C ALA A 682 13.73 -4.13 -17.98
N PHE A 683 13.18 -3.91 -16.77
CA PHE A 683 13.92 -3.99 -15.51
C PHE A 683 14.58 -5.36 -15.29
N LEU A 684 13.85 -6.46 -15.48
CA LEU A 684 14.38 -7.82 -15.36
C LEU A 684 15.45 -8.13 -16.41
N ARG A 685 15.35 -7.52 -17.60
CA ARG A 685 16.39 -7.59 -18.65
C ARG A 685 17.65 -6.78 -18.28
N HIS A 686 17.52 -5.59 -17.71
CA HIS A 686 18.67 -4.85 -17.17
C HIS A 686 19.34 -5.58 -15.99
N LEU A 687 18.56 -6.24 -15.12
CA LEU A 687 19.08 -7.15 -14.09
C LEU A 687 19.85 -8.35 -14.68
N GLY A 688 19.32 -8.98 -15.73
CA GLY A 688 20.00 -10.07 -16.43
C GLY A 688 21.32 -9.64 -17.06
N HIS A 689 21.35 -8.46 -17.69
CA HIS A 689 22.58 -7.88 -18.23
C HIS A 689 23.60 -7.56 -17.13
N TRP A 690 23.17 -6.96 -16.01
CA TRP A 690 24.02 -6.74 -14.83
C TRP A 690 24.59 -8.06 -14.27
N ALA A 691 23.78 -9.11 -14.19
CA ALA A 691 24.21 -10.42 -13.71
C ALA A 691 25.35 -11.00 -14.57
N LEU A 692 25.28 -10.87 -15.90
CA LEU A 692 26.30 -11.38 -16.82
C LEU A 692 27.51 -10.46 -17.00
N LYS A 693 27.34 -9.13 -16.97
CA LYS A 693 28.42 -8.16 -17.26
C LYS A 693 29.11 -7.59 -16.02
N VAL A 694 28.51 -7.72 -14.84
CA VAL A 694 29.04 -7.18 -13.59
C VAL A 694 29.24 -8.29 -12.55
N TYR A 695 28.21 -9.07 -12.25
CA TYR A 695 28.29 -10.08 -11.19
C TYR A 695 29.09 -11.33 -11.61
N GLN A 696 28.87 -11.90 -12.80
CA GLN A 696 29.60 -13.08 -13.28
C GLN A 696 31.12 -12.85 -13.36
N PRO A 697 31.65 -11.72 -13.90
CA PRO A 697 33.09 -11.44 -13.90
C PRO A 697 33.65 -11.23 -12.49
N TRP A 698 32.92 -10.54 -11.60
CA TRP A 698 33.32 -10.40 -10.20
C TRP A 698 33.41 -11.76 -9.51
N LEU A 699 32.38 -12.60 -9.66
CA LEU A 699 32.33 -13.94 -9.07
C LEU A 699 33.47 -14.82 -9.60
N TYR A 700 33.77 -14.75 -10.89
CA TYR A 700 34.88 -15.51 -11.48
C TYR A 700 36.21 -15.16 -10.80
N GLU A 701 36.59 -13.88 -10.81
CA GLU A 701 37.87 -13.41 -10.28
C GLU A 701 38.00 -13.54 -8.76
N ASN A 702 36.91 -13.31 -8.00
CA ASN A 702 36.97 -13.22 -6.53
C ASN A 702 36.56 -14.51 -5.82
N VAL A 703 35.84 -15.42 -6.49
CA VAL A 703 35.20 -16.58 -5.84
C VAL A 703 35.54 -17.91 -6.53
N LEU A 704 35.67 -17.97 -7.86
CA LEU A 704 35.90 -19.23 -8.59
C LEU A 704 37.37 -19.51 -8.94
N LYS A 705 38.15 -18.46 -9.18
CA LYS A 705 39.57 -18.50 -9.55
C LYS A 705 40.50 -18.87 -8.38
N THR A 706 40.02 -18.70 -7.15
CA THR A 706 40.70 -18.98 -5.86
C THR A 706 40.80 -20.49 -5.51
#